data_AF-A0A967YB04-F1
#
_entry.id   AF-A0A967YB04-F1
#
_cell.length_a   1.000
_cell.length_b   1.000
_cell.length_c   1.000
_cell.angle_alpha   90.00
_cell.angle_beta   90.00
_cell.angle_gamma   90.00
#
_symmetry.space_group_name_H-M   'P 1'
#
loop_
_entity.id
_entity.type
_entity.pdbx_description
1 polymer ?
#
loop_
_entity_poly.entity_id
_entity_poly.type
_entity_poly.pdbx_seq_one_letter_code
_entity_poly.pdbx_strand_id
1 'polypeptide(L)'
;KALEINLADYHVDVDIDEKYAILQEVMSKYYGLMEGLNTFLKELSHPYKNWRFIVTETRKYSLEYFHLIKNHPDGPSAANLFSDIFFDAVASDVETDVKVDAIDNLQLFLQKVLKDSNSDLETFLPFINSAFLRIINLPDDHFALFTRSYYQINRLAEIFLNCVPKTDGAFNVINQLLVKFYNFTYDYWLAESDPLPWFEAEVSEIKSQNAYGEFFKFISHSQLQEWKHQLDRISKTKKQKSDKQLAALLELPGYNQIVQAYRQIPPGLLKSGNEKGRGQHLKLIFLFQIMNIAGLSLIHEETLRDINQTLGWIIENENYRHIQNLIQKTFSILKERASMYPATALNCVLNMGKGVYKTDDIDLINYFIDSVIDLGFAAPNIQGVDNNWQIQVNKTHILNIRTWLELIELDPKRSTRLLSALIIHLSLYGVFIKDIDLFPRDITQFLNSGISPVFNLAKQLTRLFPVYFNDIGAEGKLRDISTRIDEITQRHDILIHFLRKQSHVESSNRIIDLMEAVLYFWQTRDKTRLSPHVPPVIYDQIDTQGPYIDGVFQIMAQLKQKGIHDPNDLLAVSEKSIKQWLATIKGVPDSDVQRVELAAVFYKILNEKYNFDLIEQDAFLAQLRTGALPDLNRLEQAFAEPDLHKRLFMLLEYMEKLQAVILSDESFEIRQDIYKKRHITIDIPSMYGSYHEMKFDCLGLSFRIESLVNVHFEELIENIDLSLITKATFHQIYSLLRLFDRALKLDGISSKEFERQLE
;
A
#
# COMPACT_ATOMS: atom_id res chain seq x y z
N LYS A 1 18.04 -26.58 -9.94
CA LYS A 1 18.48 -27.65 -9.01
C LYS A 1 18.27 -27.35 -7.53
N ALA A 2 18.88 -26.34 -6.89
CA ALA A 2 18.54 -26.03 -5.48
C ALA A 2 17.11 -25.47 -5.33
N LEU A 3 16.63 -24.70 -6.31
CA LEU A 3 15.25 -24.18 -6.37
C LEU A 3 14.21 -25.26 -6.71
N GLU A 4 14.56 -26.25 -7.55
CA GLU A 4 13.68 -27.39 -7.89
C GLU A 4 13.55 -28.38 -6.73
N ILE A 5 14.61 -28.57 -5.94
CA ILE A 5 14.57 -29.38 -4.73
C ILE A 5 13.74 -28.66 -3.66
N ASN A 6 13.89 -27.34 -3.51
CA ASN A 6 13.04 -26.56 -2.61
C ASN A 6 11.56 -26.55 -3.06
N LEU A 7 11.25 -26.42 -4.35
CA LEU A 7 9.87 -26.38 -4.86
C LEU A 7 9.18 -27.77 -4.85
N ALA A 8 9.92 -28.86 -5.02
CA ALA A 8 9.39 -30.21 -4.86
C ALA A 8 8.95 -30.51 -3.41
N ASP A 9 9.52 -29.80 -2.42
CA ASP A 9 9.15 -29.94 -1.01
C ASP A 9 7.87 -29.16 -0.62
N TYR A 10 7.36 -28.24 -1.46
CA TYR A 10 6.14 -27.44 -1.16
C TYR A 10 4.85 -28.00 -1.77
N HIS A 11 4.92 -28.96 -2.70
CA HIS A 11 3.73 -29.59 -3.29
C HIS A 11 3.41 -30.90 -2.58
N VAL A 12 3.07 -30.81 -1.30
CA VAL A 12 2.59 -31.96 -0.52
C VAL A 12 1.09 -32.09 -0.78
N ASP A 13 0.62 -33.26 -1.21
CA ASP A 13 -0.81 -33.57 -1.21
C ASP A 13 -1.21 -33.76 0.25
N VAL A 14 -1.83 -32.73 0.84
CA VAL A 14 -2.10 -32.69 2.28
C VAL A 14 -3.52 -33.16 2.55
N ASP A 15 -3.62 -34.34 3.13
CA ASP A 15 -4.83 -34.81 3.78
C ASP A 15 -5.07 -34.07 5.09
N ILE A 16 -6.34 -33.92 5.46
CA ILE A 16 -6.71 -33.31 6.75
C ILE A 16 -6.26 -34.24 7.87
N ASP A 17 -5.46 -33.72 8.81
CA ASP A 17 -5.01 -34.46 9.99
C ASP A 17 -6.23 -34.98 10.78
N GLU A 18 -6.24 -36.29 11.09
CA GLU A 18 -7.35 -36.98 11.76
C GLU A 18 -7.77 -36.31 13.06
N LYS A 19 -6.85 -35.61 13.75
CA LYS A 19 -7.16 -34.87 14.98
C LYS A 19 -8.21 -33.76 14.78
N TYR A 20 -8.37 -33.26 13.55
CA TYR A 20 -9.36 -32.23 13.22
C TYR A 20 -10.71 -32.78 12.73
N ALA A 21 -10.87 -34.11 12.64
CA ALA A 21 -12.13 -34.74 12.23
C ALA A 21 -13.33 -34.31 13.11
N ILE A 22 -13.08 -34.06 14.40
CA ILE A 22 -14.08 -33.55 15.35
C ILE A 22 -14.66 -32.20 14.89
N LEU A 23 -13.85 -31.32 14.30
CA LEU A 23 -14.32 -30.03 13.78
C LEU A 23 -15.23 -30.22 12.57
N GLN A 24 -14.94 -31.21 11.71
CA GLN A 24 -15.80 -31.55 10.57
C GLN A 24 -17.13 -32.14 11.04
N GLU A 25 -17.10 -33.03 12.04
CA GLU A 25 -18.30 -33.67 12.60
C GLU A 25 -19.25 -32.62 13.22
N VAL A 26 -18.71 -31.71 14.03
CA VAL A 26 -19.47 -30.64 14.69
C VAL A 26 -20.13 -29.70 13.67
N MET A 27 -19.46 -29.42 12.56
CA MET A 27 -19.93 -28.48 11.52
C MET A 27 -20.72 -29.16 10.39
N SER A 28 -20.77 -30.49 10.36
CA SER A 28 -21.36 -31.31 9.28
C SER A 28 -22.83 -31.00 8.95
N LYS A 29 -23.58 -30.45 9.92
CA LYS A 29 -25.00 -30.09 9.75
C LYS A 29 -25.21 -28.88 8.83
N TYR A 30 -24.17 -28.15 8.45
CA TYR A 30 -24.22 -26.98 7.56
C TYR A 30 -23.41 -27.21 6.27
N TYR A 31 -24.06 -27.78 5.25
CA TYR A 31 -23.43 -28.15 3.97
C TYR A 31 -22.74 -26.97 3.24
N GLY A 32 -23.28 -25.75 3.35
CA GLY A 32 -22.69 -24.55 2.71
C GLY A 32 -21.36 -24.09 3.32
N LEU A 33 -20.94 -24.67 4.46
CA LEU A 33 -19.68 -24.33 5.15
C LEU A 33 -18.58 -25.34 4.92
N MET A 34 -18.92 -26.56 4.45
CA MET A 34 -17.99 -27.68 4.40
C MET A 34 -16.83 -27.47 3.42
N GLU A 35 -17.08 -26.81 2.29
CA GLU A 35 -16.03 -26.50 1.31
C GLU A 35 -14.98 -25.55 1.92
N GLY A 36 -15.42 -24.44 2.51
CA GLY A 36 -14.54 -23.50 3.19
C GLY A 36 -13.82 -24.12 4.41
N LEU A 37 -14.53 -24.95 5.18
CA LEU A 37 -13.97 -25.62 6.36
C LEU A 37 -12.88 -26.61 5.94
N ASN A 38 -13.10 -27.38 4.88
CA ASN A 38 -12.11 -28.33 4.37
C ASN A 38 -10.87 -27.59 3.84
N THR A 39 -11.03 -26.46 3.16
CA THR A 39 -9.91 -25.61 2.75
C THR A 39 -9.12 -25.13 3.96
N PHE A 40 -9.80 -24.63 5.00
CA PHE A 40 -9.18 -24.23 6.26
C PHE A 40 -8.41 -25.37 6.94
N LEU A 41 -9.02 -26.56 7.05
CA LEU A 41 -8.41 -27.71 7.72
C LEU A 41 -7.24 -28.32 6.93
N LYS A 42 -7.29 -28.27 5.60
CA LYS A 42 -6.16 -28.64 4.74
C LYS A 42 -4.98 -27.70 4.93
N GLU A 43 -5.22 -26.39 4.94
CA GLU A 43 -4.19 -25.39 5.21
C GLU A 43 -3.59 -25.56 6.61
N LEU A 44 -4.42 -25.88 7.60
CA LEU A 44 -3.98 -26.15 8.97
C LEU A 44 -3.16 -27.44 9.11
N SER A 45 -3.37 -28.40 8.21
CA SER A 45 -2.62 -29.67 8.13
C SER A 45 -1.35 -29.55 7.27
N HIS A 46 -1.16 -28.40 6.60
CA HIS A 46 -0.04 -28.18 5.70
C HIS A 46 1.30 -28.04 6.46
N PRO A 47 2.43 -28.58 5.95
CA PRO A 47 3.74 -28.41 6.58
C PRO A 47 4.18 -26.94 6.66
N TYR A 48 3.80 -26.14 5.67
CA TYR A 48 4.09 -24.72 5.57
C TYR A 48 2.80 -23.92 5.70
N LYS A 49 2.45 -23.54 6.93
CA LYS A 49 1.15 -22.97 7.28
C LYS A 49 1.08 -21.48 6.97
N ASN A 50 0.06 -21.04 6.25
CA ASN A 50 -0.33 -19.64 6.21
C ASN A 50 -1.07 -19.25 7.50
N TRP A 51 -0.29 -18.95 8.55
CA TRP A 51 -0.84 -18.64 9.88
C TRP A 51 -1.79 -17.45 9.89
N ARG A 52 -1.61 -16.46 9.01
CA ARG A 52 -2.53 -15.30 8.91
C ARG A 52 -3.92 -15.72 8.44
N PHE A 53 -3.98 -16.57 7.42
CA PHE A 53 -5.23 -17.17 6.97
C PHE A 53 -5.85 -18.08 8.04
N ILE A 54 -5.04 -18.95 8.65
CA ILE A 54 -5.49 -19.89 9.69
C ILE A 54 -6.11 -19.16 10.88
N VAL A 55 -5.44 -18.13 11.43
CA VAL A 55 -5.98 -17.37 12.58
C VAL A 55 -7.29 -16.67 12.20
N THR A 56 -7.39 -16.14 10.98
CA THR A 56 -8.60 -15.47 10.48
C THR A 56 -9.78 -16.43 10.36
N GLU A 57 -9.59 -17.60 9.75
CA GLU A 57 -10.66 -18.59 9.62
C GLU A 57 -10.98 -19.26 10.97
N THR A 58 -9.98 -19.50 11.83
CA THR A 58 -10.19 -20.00 13.21
C THR A 58 -11.10 -19.06 13.99
N ARG A 59 -10.88 -17.74 13.90
CA ARG A 59 -11.76 -16.72 14.49
C ARG A 59 -13.19 -16.84 13.98
N LYS A 60 -13.37 -16.91 12.66
CA LYS A 60 -14.69 -17.04 12.02
C LYS A 60 -15.43 -18.29 12.49
N TYR A 61 -14.78 -19.46 12.44
CA TYR A 61 -15.39 -20.73 12.84
C TYR A 61 -15.67 -20.83 14.35
N SER A 62 -14.76 -20.34 15.18
CA SER A 62 -14.93 -20.38 16.65
C SER A 62 -15.97 -19.38 17.18
N LEU A 63 -16.15 -18.22 16.53
CA LEU A 63 -17.05 -17.16 17.00
C LEU A 63 -18.43 -17.17 16.32
N GLU A 64 -18.48 -17.15 14.98
CA GLU A 64 -19.74 -17.03 14.23
C GLU A 64 -20.57 -18.31 14.30
N TYR A 65 -19.89 -19.45 14.35
CA TYR A 65 -20.49 -20.78 14.40
C TYR A 65 -20.46 -21.42 15.79
N PHE A 66 -20.21 -20.62 16.85
CA PHE A 66 -20.19 -21.12 18.23
C PHE A 66 -21.48 -21.86 18.64
N HIS A 67 -22.62 -21.45 18.09
CA HIS A 67 -23.91 -22.11 18.34
C HIS A 67 -23.93 -23.59 17.89
N LEU A 68 -23.14 -23.97 16.88
CA LEU A 68 -22.98 -25.37 16.45
C LEU A 68 -22.09 -26.14 17.44
N ILE A 69 -21.00 -25.52 17.89
CA ILE A 69 -20.08 -26.07 18.90
C ILE A 69 -20.84 -26.35 20.20
N LYS A 70 -21.59 -25.35 20.70
CA LYS A 70 -22.36 -25.46 21.94
C LYS A 70 -23.36 -26.62 21.94
N ASN A 71 -24.06 -26.83 20.82
CA ASN A 71 -25.16 -27.80 20.73
C ASN A 71 -24.69 -29.22 20.38
N HIS A 72 -23.38 -29.46 20.28
CA HIS A 72 -22.80 -30.76 19.94
C HIS A 72 -22.24 -31.46 21.20
N PRO A 73 -22.41 -32.80 21.34
CA PRO A 73 -21.81 -33.56 22.45
C PRO A 73 -20.29 -33.36 22.57
N ASP A 74 -19.57 -33.35 21.44
CA ASP A 74 -18.13 -33.07 21.38
C ASP A 74 -17.76 -31.59 21.33
N GLY A 75 -18.70 -30.69 21.65
CA GLY A 75 -18.51 -29.24 21.69
C GLY A 75 -17.29 -28.79 22.51
N PRO A 76 -17.11 -29.26 23.76
CA PRO A 76 -15.93 -28.93 24.56
C PRO A 76 -14.61 -29.41 23.93
N SER A 77 -14.61 -30.56 23.25
CA SER A 77 -13.43 -31.07 22.54
C SER A 77 -13.09 -30.21 21.32
N ALA A 78 -14.10 -29.78 20.55
CA ALA A 78 -13.92 -28.84 19.45
C ALA A 78 -13.42 -27.47 19.93
N ALA A 79 -13.92 -26.96 21.06
CA ALA A 79 -13.44 -25.72 21.65
C ALA A 79 -11.96 -25.81 22.09
N ASN A 80 -11.52 -26.95 22.64
CA ASN A 80 -10.10 -27.20 22.91
C ASN A 80 -9.28 -27.12 21.61
N LEU A 81 -9.71 -27.78 20.53
CA LEU A 81 -8.98 -27.73 19.25
C LEU A 81 -8.85 -26.31 18.70
N PHE A 82 -9.90 -25.50 18.75
CA PHE A 82 -9.81 -24.09 18.33
C PHE A 82 -8.81 -23.29 19.20
N SER A 83 -8.81 -23.53 20.51
CA SER A 83 -7.81 -22.92 21.40
C SER A 83 -6.39 -23.40 21.12
N ASP A 84 -6.20 -24.68 20.79
CA ASP A 84 -4.90 -25.24 20.43
C ASP A 84 -4.33 -24.55 19.19
N ILE A 85 -5.17 -24.31 18.18
CA ILE A 85 -4.77 -23.59 16.96
C ILE A 85 -4.25 -22.18 17.27
N PHE A 86 -4.93 -21.45 18.17
CA PHE A 86 -4.45 -20.12 18.59
C PHE A 86 -3.12 -20.21 19.36
N PHE A 87 -2.96 -21.18 20.27
CA PHE A 87 -1.70 -21.38 20.98
C PHE A 87 -0.55 -21.79 20.04
N ASP A 88 -0.83 -22.64 19.05
CA ASP A 88 0.16 -23.07 18.06
C ASP A 88 0.60 -21.89 17.18
N ALA A 89 -0.31 -20.97 16.83
CA ALA A 89 0.02 -19.73 16.12
C ALA A 89 0.96 -18.84 16.95
N VAL A 90 0.70 -18.70 18.26
CA VAL A 90 1.54 -17.93 19.18
C VAL A 90 2.94 -18.53 19.31
N ALA A 91 3.02 -19.86 19.41
CA ALA A 91 4.28 -20.60 19.55
C ALA A 91 5.10 -20.68 18.25
N SER A 92 4.49 -20.41 17.09
CA SER A 92 5.14 -20.49 15.79
C SER A 92 6.06 -19.29 15.52
N ASP A 93 7.02 -19.48 14.61
CA ASP A 93 7.88 -18.41 14.11
C ASP A 93 7.14 -17.62 13.02
N VAL A 94 6.35 -16.64 13.44
CA VAL A 94 5.49 -15.80 12.59
C VAL A 94 5.59 -14.34 13.00
N GLU A 95 5.13 -13.45 12.12
CA GLU A 95 5.00 -12.02 12.40
C GLU A 95 4.23 -11.76 13.71
N THR A 96 4.71 -10.79 14.50
CA THR A 96 4.12 -10.43 15.80
C THR A 96 2.63 -10.10 15.70
N ASP A 97 2.18 -9.48 14.61
CA ASP A 97 0.77 -9.13 14.39
C ASP A 97 -0.12 -10.38 14.35
N VAL A 98 0.35 -11.47 13.75
CA VAL A 98 -0.39 -12.74 13.71
C VAL A 98 -0.50 -13.34 15.12
N LYS A 99 0.55 -13.22 15.94
CA LYS A 99 0.52 -13.65 17.34
C LYS A 99 -0.47 -12.84 18.17
N VAL A 100 -0.49 -11.52 17.97
CA VAL A 100 -1.43 -10.60 18.63
C VAL A 100 -2.88 -10.95 18.25
N ASP A 101 -3.16 -11.14 16.96
CA ASP A 101 -4.48 -11.54 16.46
C ASP A 101 -4.92 -12.89 17.06
N ALA A 102 -4.02 -13.88 17.14
CA ALA A 102 -4.35 -15.17 17.74
C ALA A 102 -4.73 -15.04 19.23
N ILE A 103 -4.02 -14.21 19.98
CA ILE A 103 -4.26 -13.96 21.41
C ILE A 103 -5.57 -13.21 21.64
N ASP A 104 -5.82 -12.17 20.86
CA ASP A 104 -7.06 -11.40 20.92
C ASP A 104 -8.26 -12.28 20.60
N ASN A 105 -8.16 -13.10 19.55
CA ASN A 105 -9.23 -14.02 19.17
C ASN A 105 -9.44 -15.14 20.20
N LEU A 106 -8.38 -15.67 20.83
CA LEU A 106 -8.51 -16.63 21.92
C LEU A 106 -9.22 -16.02 23.14
N GLN A 107 -8.83 -14.82 23.56
CA GLN A 107 -9.49 -14.14 24.69
C GLN A 107 -10.96 -13.86 24.39
N LEU A 108 -11.26 -13.37 23.19
CA LEU A 108 -12.63 -13.15 22.74
C LEU A 108 -13.43 -14.46 22.69
N PHE A 109 -12.83 -15.54 22.22
CA PHE A 109 -13.46 -16.86 22.18
C PHE A 109 -13.78 -17.37 23.59
N LEU A 110 -12.85 -17.27 24.54
CA LEU A 110 -13.11 -17.63 25.94
C LEU A 110 -14.25 -16.80 26.55
N GLN A 111 -14.31 -15.49 26.27
CA GLN A 111 -15.44 -14.65 26.69
C GLN A 111 -16.76 -15.08 26.05
N LYS A 112 -16.74 -15.47 24.77
CA LYS A 112 -17.90 -15.96 24.02
C LYS A 112 -18.44 -17.25 24.64
N VAL A 113 -17.56 -18.22 24.92
CA VAL A 113 -17.93 -19.47 25.59
C VAL A 113 -18.57 -19.20 26.95
N LEU A 114 -17.97 -18.35 27.77
CA LEU A 114 -18.52 -18.03 29.10
C LEU A 114 -19.92 -17.39 29.04
N LYS A 115 -20.15 -16.48 28.09
CA LYS A 115 -21.41 -15.74 27.96
C LYS A 115 -22.53 -16.55 27.33
N ASP A 116 -22.20 -17.37 26.33
CA ASP A 116 -23.21 -17.95 25.44
C ASP A 116 -23.52 -19.42 25.77
N SER A 117 -22.68 -20.11 26.57
CA SER A 117 -22.92 -21.51 26.95
C SER A 117 -24.14 -21.71 27.87
N ASN A 118 -24.59 -20.68 28.60
CA ASN A 118 -25.78 -20.73 29.47
C ASN A 118 -25.81 -21.99 30.39
N SER A 119 -26.83 -22.82 30.27
CA SER A 119 -27.00 -24.07 31.05
C SER A 119 -25.90 -25.10 30.81
N ASP A 120 -25.21 -25.04 29.67
CA ASP A 120 -24.20 -26.02 29.28
C ASP A 120 -22.79 -25.63 29.76
N LEU A 121 -22.67 -24.48 30.45
CA LEU A 121 -21.37 -23.93 30.86
C LEU A 121 -20.54 -24.92 31.69
N GLU A 122 -21.17 -25.73 32.54
CA GLU A 122 -20.49 -26.74 33.36
C GLU A 122 -19.66 -27.72 32.51
N THR A 123 -20.12 -28.06 31.29
CA THR A 123 -19.41 -28.96 30.36
C THR A 123 -18.17 -28.32 29.75
N PHE A 124 -18.14 -26.98 29.64
CA PHE A 124 -17.02 -26.22 29.09
C PHE A 124 -16.01 -25.75 30.15
N LEU A 125 -16.31 -25.85 31.44
CA LEU A 125 -15.39 -25.45 32.52
C LEU A 125 -14.02 -26.16 32.48
N PRO A 126 -13.91 -27.46 32.17
CA PRO A 126 -12.60 -28.12 32.03
C PRO A 126 -11.74 -27.51 30.92
N PHE A 127 -12.35 -27.19 29.77
CA PHE A 127 -11.69 -26.48 28.66
C PHE A 127 -11.19 -25.10 29.11
N ILE A 128 -12.05 -24.31 29.75
CA ILE A 128 -11.72 -22.95 30.20
C ILE A 128 -10.56 -22.99 31.21
N ASN A 129 -10.59 -23.92 32.17
CA ASN A 129 -9.51 -24.09 33.13
C ASN A 129 -8.20 -24.56 32.45
N SER A 130 -8.28 -25.45 31.46
CA SER A 130 -7.12 -25.87 30.66
C SER A 130 -6.50 -24.68 29.93
N ALA A 131 -7.32 -23.85 29.27
CA ALA A 131 -6.86 -22.65 28.60
C ALA A 131 -6.20 -21.67 29.58
N PHE A 132 -6.78 -21.42 30.76
CA PHE A 132 -6.17 -20.58 31.79
C PHE A 132 -4.82 -21.12 32.26
N LEU A 133 -4.70 -22.42 32.51
CA LEU A 133 -3.43 -23.04 32.88
C LEU A 133 -2.38 -22.91 31.78
N ARG A 134 -2.76 -23.07 30.50
CA ARG A 134 -1.83 -22.86 29.39
C ARG A 134 -1.35 -21.41 29.35
N ILE A 135 -2.24 -20.43 29.52
CA ILE A 135 -1.87 -19.00 29.60
C ILE A 135 -0.90 -18.75 30.78
N ILE A 136 -1.17 -19.33 31.96
CA ILE A 136 -0.28 -19.21 33.13
C ILE A 136 1.12 -19.75 32.82
N ASN A 137 1.23 -20.84 32.06
CA ASN A 137 2.51 -21.50 31.77
C ASN A 137 3.22 -20.97 30.53
N LEU A 138 2.68 -19.94 29.86
CA LEU A 138 3.39 -19.30 28.75
C LEU A 138 4.69 -18.62 29.23
N PRO A 139 5.75 -18.67 28.40
CA PRO A 139 6.92 -17.79 28.52
C PRO A 139 6.53 -16.31 28.63
N ASP A 140 7.33 -15.51 29.34
CA ASP A 140 6.99 -14.12 29.68
C ASP A 140 6.84 -13.21 28.45
N ASP A 141 7.57 -13.47 27.37
CA ASP A 141 7.45 -12.77 26.08
C ASP A 141 6.07 -12.99 25.43
N HIS A 142 5.58 -14.23 25.40
CA HIS A 142 4.23 -14.53 24.91
C HIS A 142 3.14 -14.07 25.89
N PHE A 143 3.37 -14.21 27.20
CA PHE A 143 2.43 -13.76 28.22
C PHE A 143 2.25 -12.24 28.19
N ALA A 144 3.31 -11.48 27.87
CA ALA A 144 3.25 -10.02 27.70
C ALA A 144 2.16 -9.60 26.70
N LEU A 145 2.01 -10.33 25.59
CA LEU A 145 1.00 -10.06 24.57
C LEU A 145 -0.43 -10.24 25.12
N PHE A 146 -0.68 -11.23 25.98
CA PHE A 146 -1.96 -11.39 26.66
C PHE A 146 -2.30 -10.20 27.56
N THR A 147 -1.30 -9.64 28.24
CA THR A 147 -1.51 -8.47 29.12
C THR A 147 -1.84 -7.20 28.34
N ARG A 148 -1.31 -7.08 27.11
CA ARG A 148 -1.51 -5.96 26.19
C ARG A 148 -2.73 -6.11 25.26
N SER A 149 -3.43 -7.23 25.31
CA SER A 149 -4.61 -7.51 24.47
C SER A 149 -5.75 -6.53 24.71
N TYR A 150 -6.53 -6.22 23.67
CA TYR A 150 -7.74 -5.40 23.81
C TYR A 150 -8.79 -6.02 24.75
N TYR A 151 -8.92 -7.36 24.76
CA TYR A 151 -9.99 -8.07 25.44
C TYR A 151 -9.77 -8.30 26.95
N GLN A 152 -8.53 -8.15 27.43
CA GLN A 152 -8.06 -8.16 28.82
C GLN A 152 -8.49 -9.35 29.73
N ILE A 153 -7.52 -9.89 30.48
CA ILE A 153 -7.72 -11.01 31.41
C ILE A 153 -8.64 -10.63 32.59
N ASN A 154 -8.56 -9.41 33.13
CA ASN A 154 -9.44 -8.98 34.22
C ASN A 154 -10.92 -8.90 33.80
N ARG A 155 -11.21 -8.52 32.56
CA ARG A 155 -12.58 -8.55 32.01
C ARG A 155 -13.08 -9.98 31.84
N LEU A 156 -12.23 -10.89 31.37
CA LEU A 156 -12.53 -12.31 31.29
C LEU A 156 -12.83 -12.90 32.68
N ALA A 157 -12.05 -12.51 33.69
CA ALA A 157 -12.23 -12.94 35.07
C ALA A 157 -13.51 -12.37 35.72
N GLU A 158 -13.90 -11.13 35.40
CA GLU A 158 -15.17 -10.53 35.80
C GLU A 158 -16.37 -11.30 35.22
N ILE A 159 -16.30 -11.65 33.93
CA ILE A 159 -17.31 -12.51 33.28
C ILE A 159 -17.37 -13.88 33.98
N PHE A 160 -16.21 -14.48 34.26
CA PHE A 160 -16.11 -15.76 34.95
C PHE A 160 -16.75 -15.71 36.35
N LEU A 161 -16.50 -14.65 37.12
CA LEU A 161 -17.11 -14.45 38.45
C LEU A 161 -18.64 -14.37 38.39
N ASN A 162 -19.20 -13.80 37.32
CA ASN A 162 -20.63 -13.60 37.15
C ASN A 162 -21.35 -14.83 36.59
N CYS A 163 -20.68 -15.63 35.76
CA CYS A 163 -21.29 -16.76 35.06
C CYS A 163 -21.14 -18.11 35.80
N VAL A 164 -20.05 -18.30 36.55
CA VAL A 164 -19.70 -19.62 37.13
C VAL A 164 -20.34 -19.83 38.51
N PRO A 165 -20.94 -21.00 38.79
CA PRO A 165 -21.48 -21.33 40.11
C PRO A 165 -20.43 -21.20 41.21
N LYS A 166 -20.84 -20.68 42.38
CA LYS A 166 -19.95 -20.44 43.53
C LYS A 166 -19.64 -21.72 44.32
N THR A 167 -19.02 -22.69 43.65
CA THR A 167 -18.51 -23.93 44.26
C THR A 167 -17.10 -23.73 44.80
N ASP A 168 -16.75 -24.49 45.84
CA ASP A 168 -15.45 -24.34 46.50
C ASP A 168 -14.32 -24.77 45.57
N GLY A 169 -13.31 -23.91 45.40
CA GLY A 169 -12.16 -24.14 44.55
C GLY A 169 -12.33 -23.89 43.04
N ALA A 170 -13.55 -23.61 42.54
CA ALA A 170 -13.79 -23.36 41.11
C ALA A 170 -13.03 -22.14 40.55
N PHE A 171 -12.67 -21.19 41.42
CA PHE A 171 -11.99 -19.95 41.03
C PHE A 171 -10.47 -20.00 41.23
N ASN A 172 -9.90 -21.13 41.66
CA ASN A 172 -8.47 -21.22 41.99
C ASN A 172 -7.56 -20.93 40.79
N VAL A 173 -7.88 -21.49 39.62
CA VAL A 173 -7.06 -21.33 38.40
C VAL A 173 -7.11 -19.88 37.90
N ILE A 174 -8.30 -19.27 37.84
CA ILE A 174 -8.44 -17.87 37.40
C ILE A 174 -7.80 -16.90 38.42
N ASN A 175 -7.82 -17.21 39.72
CA ASN A 175 -7.09 -16.44 40.72
C ASN A 175 -5.58 -16.50 40.49
N GLN A 176 -5.03 -17.68 40.20
CA GLN A 176 -3.61 -17.82 39.85
C GLN A 176 -3.24 -17.03 38.59
N LEU A 177 -4.09 -17.09 37.56
CA LEU A 177 -3.91 -16.33 36.33
C LEU A 177 -3.92 -14.82 36.59
N LEU A 178 -4.89 -14.31 37.37
CA LEU A 178 -4.94 -12.90 37.72
C LEU A 178 -3.75 -12.46 38.57
N VAL A 179 -3.30 -13.29 39.52
CA VAL A 179 -2.10 -12.97 40.31
C VAL A 179 -0.87 -12.87 39.41
N LYS A 180 -0.70 -13.78 38.43
CA LYS A 180 0.39 -13.66 37.43
C LYS A 180 0.23 -12.39 36.59
N PHE A 181 -0.99 -12.11 36.10
CA PHE A 181 -1.29 -10.93 35.30
C PHE A 181 -0.98 -9.61 36.02
N TYR A 182 -1.41 -9.44 37.27
CA TYR A 182 -1.15 -8.22 38.03
C TYR A 182 0.32 -8.08 38.44
N ASN A 183 1.00 -9.16 38.83
CA ASN A 183 2.44 -9.13 39.09
C ASN A 183 3.20 -8.68 37.84
N PHE A 184 2.94 -9.32 36.70
CA PHE A 184 3.56 -8.93 35.42
C PHE A 184 3.26 -7.47 35.07
N THR A 185 2.01 -7.03 35.22
CA THR A 185 1.60 -5.64 34.94
C THR A 185 2.38 -4.65 35.80
N TYR A 186 2.43 -4.84 37.12
CA TYR A 186 3.11 -3.89 38.01
C TYR A 186 4.62 -3.95 37.88
N ASP A 187 5.20 -5.13 37.64
CA ASP A 187 6.63 -5.29 37.38
C ASP A 187 7.06 -4.59 36.09
N TYR A 188 6.25 -4.71 35.05
CA TYR A 188 6.47 -3.99 33.79
C TYR A 188 6.49 -2.47 34.02
N TRP A 189 5.45 -1.90 34.64
CA TRP A 189 5.36 -0.46 34.84
C TRP A 189 6.37 0.10 35.85
N LEU A 190 6.80 -0.70 36.84
CA LEU A 190 7.87 -0.31 37.78
C LEU A 190 9.28 -0.37 37.16
N ALA A 191 9.45 -1.12 36.06
CA ALA A 191 10.70 -1.17 35.31
C ALA A 191 10.88 0.02 34.35
N GLU A 192 9.78 0.67 33.96
CA GLU A 192 9.81 1.93 33.23
C GLU A 192 10.27 3.09 34.15
N SER A 193 10.58 4.25 33.56
CA SER A 193 10.93 5.44 34.35
C SER A 193 9.70 6.03 35.06
N ASP A 194 9.87 6.48 36.31
CA ASP A 194 8.77 7.13 37.05
C ASP A 194 8.29 8.38 36.27
N PRO A 195 7.02 8.44 35.84
CA PRO A 195 6.53 9.47 34.93
C PRO A 195 6.67 10.89 35.46
N LEU A 196 6.52 11.12 36.77
CA LEU A 196 6.56 12.47 37.35
C LEU A 196 7.99 13.03 37.42
N PRO A 197 8.97 12.35 38.06
CA PRO A 197 10.36 12.80 38.05
C PRO A 197 10.93 12.96 36.64
N TRP A 198 10.57 12.06 35.71
CA TRP A 198 10.96 12.18 34.32
C TRP A 198 10.41 13.46 33.67
N PHE A 199 9.10 13.72 33.84
CA PHE A 199 8.46 14.89 33.24
C PHE A 199 9.00 16.21 33.82
N GLU A 200 9.23 16.27 35.13
CA GLU A 200 9.81 17.45 35.79
C GLU A 200 11.24 17.73 35.31
N ALA A 201 12.02 16.70 35.00
CA ALA A 201 13.37 16.85 34.43
C ALA A 201 13.35 17.42 33.02
N GLU A 202 12.42 17.00 32.15
CA GLU A 202 12.30 17.51 30.77
C GLU A 202 11.78 18.96 30.71
N VAL A 203 11.01 19.40 31.70
CA VAL A 203 10.43 20.76 31.75
C VAL A 203 11.36 21.77 32.45
N SER A 204 12.55 21.35 32.91
CA SER A 204 13.42 22.09 33.84
C SER A 204 13.96 23.46 33.36
N GLU A 205 13.79 23.84 32.09
CA GLU A 205 13.99 25.23 31.60
C GLU A 205 12.84 26.20 31.99
N ILE A 206 11.71 25.68 32.49
CA ILE A 206 10.47 26.41 32.69
C ILE A 206 10.10 26.37 34.19
N LYS A 207 10.27 27.51 34.89
CA LYS A 207 10.08 27.66 36.35
C LYS A 207 8.97 26.77 36.95
N SER A 208 9.41 25.83 37.79
CA SER A 208 8.60 24.90 38.57
C SER A 208 7.56 25.64 39.42
N GLN A 209 6.29 25.37 39.18
CA GLN A 209 5.28 25.41 40.22
C GLN A 209 4.81 23.96 40.40
N ASN A 210 5.11 23.40 41.58
CA ASN A 210 4.80 22.03 42.02
C ASN A 210 3.27 21.75 42.04
N ALA A 211 2.63 21.72 40.86
CA ALA A 211 1.18 21.58 40.71
C ALA A 211 0.76 20.38 39.84
N TYR A 212 1.71 19.64 39.25
CA TYR A 212 1.40 18.56 38.30
C TYR A 212 1.19 17.19 38.96
N GLY A 213 1.57 17.02 40.23
CA GLY A 213 1.59 15.71 40.91
C GLY A 213 0.26 14.95 40.89
N GLU A 214 -0.87 15.67 40.91
CA GLU A 214 -2.21 15.04 40.84
C GLU A 214 -2.46 14.28 39.52
N PHE A 215 -1.88 14.72 38.40
CA PHE A 215 -2.03 14.02 37.11
C PHE A 215 -1.32 12.67 37.09
N PHE A 216 -0.18 12.57 37.78
CA PHE A 216 0.72 11.40 37.73
C PHE A 216 0.50 10.43 38.89
N LYS A 217 -0.23 10.83 39.94
CA LYS A 217 -0.42 10.06 41.17
C LYS A 217 -0.80 8.60 40.92
N PHE A 218 -1.75 8.37 40.02
CA PHE A 218 -2.26 7.03 39.68
C PHE A 218 -1.21 6.12 39.04
N ILE A 219 -0.24 6.67 38.30
CA ILE A 219 0.80 5.92 37.60
C ILE A 219 2.18 6.03 38.27
N SER A 220 2.26 6.67 39.43
CA SER A 220 3.51 6.85 40.18
C SER A 220 4.05 5.51 40.71
N HIS A 221 5.37 5.39 40.82
CA HIS A 221 5.98 4.16 41.36
C HIS A 221 5.52 3.87 42.79
N SER A 222 5.30 4.91 43.60
CA SER A 222 4.77 4.76 44.96
C SER A 222 3.38 4.09 44.99
N GLN A 223 2.49 4.46 44.06
CA GLN A 223 1.15 3.89 43.96
C GLN A 223 1.17 2.47 43.40
N LEU A 224 2.02 2.20 42.40
CA LEU A 224 2.22 0.86 41.83
C LEU A 224 2.78 -0.12 42.88
N GLN A 225 3.73 0.32 43.72
CA GLN A 225 4.25 -0.47 44.84
C GLN A 225 3.18 -0.78 45.87
N GLU A 226 2.31 0.18 46.20
CA GLU A 226 1.18 -0.04 47.11
C GLU A 226 0.21 -1.09 46.55
N TRP A 227 -0.16 -1.03 45.26
CA TRP A 227 -1.00 -2.08 44.64
C TRP A 227 -0.31 -3.44 44.61
N LYS A 228 1.01 -3.48 44.38
CA LYS A 228 1.79 -4.74 44.48
C LYS A 228 1.76 -5.32 45.89
N HIS A 229 1.89 -4.48 46.92
CA HIS A 229 1.74 -4.92 48.32
C HIS A 229 0.31 -5.38 48.64
N GLN A 230 -0.72 -4.75 48.07
CA GLN A 230 -2.11 -5.19 48.21
C GLN A 230 -2.34 -6.54 47.54
N LEU A 231 -1.81 -6.75 46.33
CA LEU A 231 -1.84 -8.03 45.61
C LEU A 231 -1.20 -9.16 46.45
N ASP A 232 -0.05 -8.88 47.07
CA ASP A 232 0.63 -9.81 47.97
C ASP A 232 -0.22 -10.18 49.21
N ARG A 233 -0.95 -9.21 49.77
CA ARG A 233 -1.86 -9.45 50.91
C ARG A 233 -3.05 -10.31 50.49
N ILE A 234 -3.66 -10.01 49.34
CA ILE A 234 -4.80 -10.77 48.80
C ILE A 234 -4.38 -12.22 48.49
N SER A 235 -3.23 -12.43 47.86
CA SER A 235 -2.73 -13.76 47.50
C SER A 235 -2.33 -14.64 48.70
N LYS A 236 -1.83 -14.05 49.80
CA LYS A 236 -1.39 -14.77 51.00
C LYS A 236 -2.51 -15.07 52.01
N THR A 237 -3.74 -14.59 51.77
CA THR A 237 -4.87 -14.75 52.70
C THR A 237 -5.46 -16.17 52.64
N LYS A 238 -4.90 -17.09 53.45
CA LYS A 238 -5.25 -18.53 53.48
C LYS A 238 -6.69 -18.90 53.88
N LYS A 239 -7.51 -17.95 54.37
CA LYS A 239 -8.86 -18.20 54.94
C LYS A 239 -10.02 -17.69 54.07
N GLN A 240 -9.75 -17.14 52.89
CA GLN A 240 -10.77 -16.54 52.02
C GLN A 240 -11.28 -17.58 51.01
N LYS A 241 -12.60 -17.64 50.81
CA LYS A 241 -13.19 -18.45 49.72
C LYS A 241 -12.68 -17.96 48.37
N SER A 242 -12.49 -18.87 47.42
CA SER A 242 -11.86 -18.57 46.13
C SER A 242 -12.62 -17.51 45.30
N ASP A 243 -13.95 -17.44 45.42
CA ASP A 243 -14.81 -16.43 44.78
C ASP A 243 -14.58 -15.02 45.38
N LYS A 244 -14.43 -14.93 46.72
CA LYS A 244 -14.14 -13.67 47.40
C LYS A 244 -12.74 -13.17 47.12
N GLN A 245 -11.78 -14.08 46.93
CA GLN A 245 -10.42 -13.71 46.53
C GLN A 245 -10.44 -13.11 45.12
N LEU A 246 -11.18 -13.73 44.19
CA LEU A 246 -11.36 -13.22 42.84
C LEU A 246 -11.95 -11.80 42.84
N ALA A 247 -13.02 -11.58 43.61
CA ALA A 247 -13.63 -10.26 43.75
C ALA A 247 -12.63 -9.21 44.26
N ALA A 248 -11.80 -9.54 45.25
CA ALA A 248 -10.79 -8.62 45.77
C ALA A 248 -9.66 -8.33 44.75
N LEU A 249 -9.27 -9.33 43.93
CA LEU A 249 -8.29 -9.14 42.85
C LEU A 249 -8.82 -8.19 41.78
N LEU A 250 -10.11 -8.27 41.43
CA LEU A 250 -10.74 -7.42 40.40
C LEU A 250 -10.83 -5.93 40.76
N GLU A 251 -10.71 -5.57 42.05
CA GLU A 251 -10.63 -4.18 42.50
C GLU A 251 -9.27 -3.52 42.15
N LEU A 252 -8.25 -4.32 41.85
CA LEU A 252 -6.93 -3.83 41.47
C LEU A 252 -6.92 -3.34 40.01
N PRO A 253 -6.26 -2.21 39.70
CA PRO A 253 -6.18 -1.70 38.35
C PRO A 253 -5.29 -2.60 37.48
N GLY A 254 -5.83 -3.03 36.35
CA GLY A 254 -5.11 -3.83 35.37
C GLY A 254 -4.33 -2.97 34.38
N TYR A 255 -3.71 -3.65 33.41
CA TYR A 255 -2.85 -3.04 32.40
C TYR A 255 -3.56 -1.91 31.65
N ASN A 256 -4.75 -2.16 31.09
CA ASN A 256 -5.48 -1.13 30.33
C ASN A 256 -5.94 0.05 31.19
N GLN A 257 -6.25 -0.13 32.48
CA GLN A 257 -6.56 1.01 33.36
C GLN A 257 -5.36 1.95 33.51
N ILE A 258 -4.14 1.40 33.59
CA ILE A 258 -2.90 2.18 33.63
C ILE A 258 -2.67 2.88 32.28
N VAL A 259 -2.85 2.18 31.16
CA VAL A 259 -2.78 2.78 29.81
C VAL A 259 -3.77 3.94 29.65
N GLN A 260 -5.01 3.79 30.13
CA GLN A 260 -6.00 4.88 30.10
C GLN A 260 -5.56 6.06 30.98
N ALA A 261 -4.92 5.81 32.13
CA ALA A 261 -4.38 6.89 32.95
C ALA A 261 -3.29 7.69 32.20
N TYR A 262 -2.35 7.03 31.51
CA TYR A 262 -1.40 7.71 30.62
C TYR A 262 -2.11 8.54 29.55
N ARG A 263 -3.15 7.99 28.91
CA ARG A 263 -3.93 8.68 27.87
C ARG A 263 -4.62 9.97 28.37
N GLN A 264 -5.01 10.04 29.63
CA GLN A 264 -5.70 11.21 30.20
C GLN A 264 -4.76 12.34 30.63
N ILE A 265 -3.45 12.10 30.74
CA ILE A 265 -2.48 13.11 31.19
C ILE A 265 -2.31 14.25 30.17
N PRO A 266 -2.09 14.01 28.86
CA PRO A 266 -1.90 15.11 27.90
C PRO A 266 -3.07 16.13 27.86
N PRO A 267 -4.34 15.71 27.82
CA PRO A 267 -5.47 16.65 27.93
C PRO A 267 -5.50 17.43 29.25
N GLY A 268 -5.08 16.80 30.36
CA GLY A 268 -4.95 17.46 31.67
C GLY A 268 -3.86 18.52 31.67
N LEU A 269 -2.69 18.18 31.13
CA LEU A 269 -1.55 19.10 30.99
C LEU A 269 -1.91 20.32 30.12
N LEU A 270 -2.62 20.10 29.01
CA LEU A 270 -3.10 21.17 28.14
C LEU A 270 -3.96 22.19 28.90
N LYS A 271 -4.92 21.71 29.72
CA LYS A 271 -5.80 22.57 30.53
C LYS A 271 -5.06 23.29 31.66
N SER A 272 -4.01 22.68 32.20
CA SER A 272 -3.21 23.24 33.31
C SER A 272 -2.24 24.34 32.89
N GLY A 273 -1.92 24.45 31.60
CA GLY A 273 -1.07 25.51 31.07
C GLY A 273 -1.85 26.80 30.85
N ASN A 274 -1.44 27.89 31.52
CA ASN A 274 -2.02 29.23 31.32
C ASN A 274 -1.78 29.76 29.89
N GLU A 275 -2.56 30.78 29.51
CA GLU A 275 -2.51 31.46 28.21
C GLU A 275 -1.06 31.78 27.74
N LYS A 276 -0.85 31.73 26.41
CA LYS A 276 0.43 31.78 25.65
C LYS A 276 1.09 30.42 25.32
N GLY A 277 0.31 29.40 24.95
CA GLY A 277 0.85 28.18 24.31
C GLY A 277 1.57 27.18 25.22
N ARG A 278 1.84 27.54 26.49
CA ARG A 278 2.47 26.65 27.49
C ARG A 278 1.82 25.27 27.61
N GLY A 279 0.49 25.20 27.61
CA GLY A 279 -0.23 23.92 27.71
C GLY A 279 0.07 22.97 26.54
N GLN A 280 0.32 23.52 25.35
CA GLN A 280 0.61 22.74 24.14
C GLN A 280 2.01 22.12 24.21
N HIS A 281 3.00 22.84 24.73
CA HIS A 281 4.34 22.30 24.99
C HIS A 281 4.33 21.18 26.02
N LEU A 282 3.65 21.38 27.15
CA LEU A 282 3.54 20.35 28.19
C LEU A 282 2.84 19.10 27.65
N LYS A 283 1.76 19.27 26.90
CA LYS A 283 1.07 18.18 26.19
C LYS A 283 2.04 17.45 25.26
N LEU A 284 2.76 18.18 24.41
CA LEU A 284 3.66 17.60 23.41
C LEU A 284 4.81 16.80 24.03
N ILE A 285 5.46 17.32 25.06
CA ILE A 285 6.54 16.62 25.78
C ILE A 285 6.04 15.27 26.29
N PHE A 286 4.85 15.23 26.90
CA PHE A 286 4.33 13.98 27.43
C PHE A 286 3.82 13.03 26.34
N LEU A 287 3.28 13.55 25.23
CA LEU A 287 2.94 12.70 24.07
C LEU A 287 4.19 12.02 23.48
N PHE A 288 5.33 12.70 23.43
CA PHE A 288 6.60 12.08 23.03
C PHE A 288 7.01 10.95 24.00
N GLN A 289 6.79 11.13 25.30
CA GLN A 289 7.04 10.05 26.25
C GLN A 289 6.15 8.83 26.04
N ILE A 290 4.87 9.06 25.73
CA ILE A 290 3.94 7.97 25.42
C ILE A 290 4.47 7.14 24.23
N MET A 291 5.03 7.79 23.21
CA MET A 291 5.61 7.13 22.04
C MET A 291 6.90 6.34 22.35
N ASN A 292 7.64 6.73 23.39
CA ASN A 292 8.87 6.06 23.82
C ASN A 292 8.59 4.79 24.64
N ILE A 293 7.42 4.69 25.27
CA ILE A 293 7.08 3.53 26.11
C ILE A 293 6.42 2.44 25.24
N ALA A 294 7.09 1.30 25.09
CA ALA A 294 6.61 0.17 24.27
C ALA A 294 5.26 -0.38 24.75
N GLY A 295 5.01 -0.35 26.07
CA GLY A 295 3.78 -0.81 26.67
C GLY A 295 2.53 0.03 26.35
N LEU A 296 2.71 1.23 25.79
CA LEU A 296 1.61 2.11 25.37
C LEU A 296 1.26 1.97 23.88
N SER A 297 1.73 0.92 23.20
CA SER A 297 1.49 0.70 21.77
C SER A 297 0.02 0.80 21.35
N LEU A 298 -0.91 0.36 22.20
CA LEU A 298 -2.36 0.46 21.97
C LEU A 298 -2.88 1.88 21.71
N ILE A 299 -2.17 2.90 22.23
CA ILE A 299 -2.54 4.31 22.07
C ILE A 299 -1.54 5.09 21.21
N HIS A 300 -0.52 4.44 20.64
CA HIS A 300 0.51 5.12 19.84
C HIS A 300 -0.06 5.79 18.59
N GLU A 301 -0.98 5.15 17.87
CA GLU A 301 -1.58 5.77 16.67
C GLU A 301 -2.37 7.04 17.01
N GLU A 302 -3.19 7.00 18.08
CA GLU A 302 -3.91 8.16 18.59
C GLU A 302 -2.95 9.25 19.08
N THR A 303 -1.91 8.85 19.81
CA THR A 303 -0.86 9.74 20.31
C THR A 303 -0.15 10.44 19.14
N LEU A 304 0.13 9.74 18.04
CA LEU A 304 0.72 10.33 16.84
C LEU A 304 -0.21 11.38 16.20
N ARG A 305 -1.52 11.12 16.15
CA ARG A 305 -2.52 12.10 15.69
C ARG A 305 -2.56 13.32 16.61
N ASP A 306 -2.47 13.11 17.91
CA ASP A 306 -2.44 14.18 18.91
C ASP A 306 -1.15 15.02 18.83
N ILE A 307 0.00 14.39 18.57
CA ILE A 307 1.28 15.06 18.29
C ILE A 307 1.10 15.96 17.07
N ASN A 308 0.54 15.43 15.99
CA ASN A 308 0.30 16.17 14.74
C ASN A 308 -0.51 17.45 14.98
N GLN A 309 -1.66 17.33 15.65
CA GLN A 309 -2.53 18.47 15.94
C GLN A 309 -1.84 19.51 16.84
N THR A 310 -1.09 19.04 17.82
CA THR A 310 -0.39 19.90 18.80
C THR A 310 0.76 20.66 18.12
N LEU A 311 1.55 20.00 17.28
CA LEU A 311 2.63 20.61 16.51
C LEU A 311 2.12 21.61 15.49
N GLY A 312 1.07 21.27 14.74
CA GLY A 312 0.45 22.20 13.78
C GLY A 312 0.06 23.52 14.46
N TRP A 313 -0.54 23.44 15.65
CA TRP A 313 -0.85 24.63 16.44
C TRP A 313 0.41 25.41 16.87
N ILE A 314 1.43 24.74 17.39
CA ILE A 314 2.68 25.40 17.86
C ILE A 314 3.38 26.11 16.70
N ILE A 315 3.48 25.46 15.53
CA ILE A 315 4.14 26.03 14.35
C ILE A 315 3.41 27.29 13.86
N GLU A 316 2.07 27.31 13.91
CA GLU A 316 1.29 28.46 13.46
C GLU A 316 1.23 29.63 14.46
N ASN A 317 1.41 29.37 15.77
CA ASN A 317 1.09 30.35 16.82
C ASN A 317 2.29 30.80 17.68
N GLU A 318 3.48 30.19 17.55
CA GLU A 318 4.64 30.50 18.39
C GLU A 318 5.91 30.91 17.63
N ASN A 319 6.89 31.49 18.35
CA ASN A 319 8.13 32.01 17.78
C ASN A 319 9.11 30.91 17.33
N TYR A 320 9.71 31.10 16.14
CA TYR A 320 10.49 30.13 15.36
C TYR A 320 11.71 29.47 16.04
N ARG A 321 12.32 30.10 17.06
CA ARG A 321 13.63 29.67 17.59
C ARG A 321 13.65 28.27 18.24
N HIS A 322 12.50 27.71 18.61
CA HIS A 322 12.41 26.36 19.19
C HIS A 322 11.81 25.32 18.23
N ILE A 323 11.35 25.72 17.04
CA ILE A 323 10.62 24.83 16.12
C ILE A 323 11.55 23.76 15.53
N GLN A 324 12.81 24.10 15.24
CA GLN A 324 13.77 23.14 14.65
C GLN A 324 14.03 21.93 15.56
N ASN A 325 14.19 22.14 16.87
CA ASN A 325 14.33 21.04 17.84
C ASN A 325 13.06 20.19 17.93
N LEU A 326 11.88 20.81 17.83
CA LEU A 326 10.60 20.08 17.81
C LEU A 326 10.45 19.23 16.56
N ILE A 327 10.81 19.77 15.38
CA ILE A 327 10.86 19.01 14.13
C ILE A 327 11.82 17.83 14.30
N GLN A 328 13.04 18.06 14.81
CA GLN A 328 14.04 16.99 15.00
C GLN A 328 13.51 15.85 15.88
N LYS A 329 12.97 16.17 17.07
CA LYS A 329 12.41 15.17 17.99
C LYS A 329 11.24 14.41 17.33
N THR A 330 10.38 15.12 16.61
CA THR A 330 9.22 14.51 15.93
C THR A 330 9.68 13.56 14.84
N PHE A 331 10.62 13.95 13.98
CA PHE A 331 11.13 13.09 12.91
C PHE A 331 11.88 11.87 13.44
N SER A 332 12.57 11.98 14.58
CA SER A 332 13.15 10.82 15.27
C SER A 332 12.07 9.79 15.65
N ILE A 333 10.96 10.24 16.25
CA ILE A 333 9.84 9.37 16.62
C ILE A 333 9.15 8.79 15.39
N LEU A 334 8.92 9.62 14.36
CA LEU A 334 8.33 9.17 13.10
C LEU A 334 9.19 8.10 12.43
N LYS A 335 10.52 8.24 12.44
CA LYS A 335 11.43 7.26 11.82
C LYS A 335 11.34 5.87 12.45
N GLU A 336 11.13 5.79 13.76
CA GLU A 336 10.96 4.52 14.48
C GLU A 336 9.56 3.89 14.31
N ARG A 337 8.54 4.72 14.02
CA ARG A 337 7.12 4.30 14.06
C ARG A 337 6.41 4.31 12.71
N ALA A 338 7.00 4.91 11.68
CA ALA A 338 6.39 5.06 10.35
C ALA A 338 6.08 3.73 9.66
N SER A 339 6.82 2.66 9.96
CA SER A 339 6.52 1.32 9.43
C SER A 339 5.21 0.75 9.97
N MET A 340 4.89 1.02 11.25
CA MET A 340 3.67 0.55 11.91
C MET A 340 2.46 1.42 11.58
N TYR A 341 2.65 2.74 11.48
CA TYR A 341 1.57 3.71 11.25
C TYR A 341 1.84 4.66 10.07
N PRO A 342 2.04 4.13 8.84
CA PRO A 342 2.53 4.91 7.71
C PRO A 342 1.60 6.07 7.32
N ALA A 343 0.28 5.83 7.28
CA ALA A 343 -0.67 6.86 6.91
C ALA A 343 -0.71 8.02 7.91
N THR A 344 -0.67 7.72 9.20
CA THR A 344 -0.64 8.73 10.25
C THR A 344 0.69 9.49 10.22
N ALA A 345 1.82 8.81 10.00
CA ALA A 345 3.13 9.44 9.88
C ALA A 345 3.20 10.42 8.71
N LEU A 346 2.72 10.03 7.53
CA LEU A 346 2.67 10.91 6.35
C LEU A 346 1.74 12.10 6.54
N ASN A 347 0.58 11.91 7.18
CA ASN A 347 -0.30 13.01 7.56
C ASN A 347 0.37 13.98 8.56
N CYS A 348 1.25 13.49 9.46
CA CYS A 348 2.05 14.34 10.33
C CYS A 348 3.03 15.19 9.52
N VAL A 349 3.76 14.54 8.60
CA VAL A 349 4.70 15.20 7.70
C VAL A 349 4.02 16.31 6.90
N LEU A 350 2.87 16.01 6.27
CA LEU A 350 2.13 16.99 5.48
C LEU A 350 1.67 18.21 6.29
N ASN A 351 1.06 17.98 7.45
CA ASN A 351 0.55 19.06 8.30
C ASN A 351 1.68 19.92 8.87
N MET A 352 2.79 19.31 9.29
CA MET A 352 3.99 20.05 9.69
C MET A 352 4.51 20.90 8.53
N GLY A 353 4.60 20.34 7.33
CA GLY A 353 5.02 21.08 6.14
C GLY A 353 4.10 22.26 5.84
N LYS A 354 2.77 22.08 5.88
CA LYS A 354 1.81 23.20 5.75
C LYS A 354 2.07 24.32 6.74
N GLY A 355 2.42 24.00 7.99
CA GLY A 355 2.82 24.99 9.00
C GLY A 355 4.17 25.65 8.67
N VAL A 356 5.19 24.85 8.34
CA VAL A 356 6.56 25.31 8.04
C VAL A 356 6.61 26.23 6.82
N TYR A 357 5.88 25.92 5.74
CA TYR A 357 5.86 26.75 4.54
C TYR A 357 5.20 28.12 4.78
N LYS A 358 4.20 28.20 5.68
CA LYS A 358 3.57 29.49 6.08
C LYS A 358 4.53 30.43 6.80
N THR A 359 5.62 29.92 7.38
CA THR A 359 6.59 30.73 8.11
C THR A 359 7.42 31.65 7.21
N ASP A 360 7.47 31.34 5.92
CA ASP A 360 8.29 32.03 4.91
C ASP A 360 9.81 31.97 5.16
N ASP A 361 10.27 31.18 6.15
CA ASP A 361 11.68 31.01 6.52
C ASP A 361 12.33 29.92 5.67
N ILE A 362 13.24 30.32 4.78
CA ILE A 362 13.93 29.43 3.84
C ILE A 362 14.80 28.39 4.55
N ASP A 363 15.47 28.76 5.65
CA ASP A 363 16.36 27.84 6.38
C ASP A 363 15.53 26.77 7.09
N LEU A 364 14.40 27.16 7.68
CA LEU A 364 13.47 26.23 8.32
C LEU A 364 12.81 25.29 7.30
N ILE A 365 12.40 25.81 6.14
CA ILE A 365 11.84 25.00 5.03
C ILE A 365 12.88 23.99 4.55
N ASN A 366 14.13 24.41 4.31
CA ASN A 366 15.19 23.52 3.87
C ASN A 366 15.49 22.42 4.91
N TYR A 367 15.55 22.78 6.19
CA TYR A 367 15.74 21.81 7.27
C TYR A 367 14.60 20.79 7.36
N PHE A 368 13.36 21.26 7.18
CA PHE A 368 12.19 20.38 7.13
C PHE A 368 12.24 19.44 5.92
N ILE A 369 12.55 19.94 4.73
CA ILE A 369 12.72 19.12 3.52
C ILE A 369 13.78 18.04 3.74
N ASP A 370 14.91 18.38 4.36
CA ASP A 370 15.96 17.41 4.67
C ASP A 370 15.48 16.33 5.64
N SER A 371 14.70 16.73 6.64
CA SER A 371 14.08 15.79 7.57
C SER A 371 13.07 14.85 6.87
N VAL A 372 12.31 15.36 5.89
CA VAL A 372 11.38 14.55 5.07
C VAL A 372 12.13 13.55 4.19
N ILE A 373 13.22 13.96 3.55
CA ILE A 373 14.05 13.07 2.74
C ILE A 373 14.70 11.98 3.62
N ASP A 374 15.21 12.37 4.80
CA ASP A 374 15.86 11.46 5.77
C ASP A 374 14.91 10.47 6.45
N LEU A 375 13.60 10.79 6.49
CA LEU A 375 12.56 9.87 6.96
C LEU A 375 12.44 8.65 6.03
N GLY A 376 12.73 8.85 4.73
CA GLY A 376 12.71 7.82 3.70
C GLY A 376 11.45 7.84 2.84
N PHE A 377 11.47 7.01 1.80
CA PHE A 377 10.42 6.90 0.79
C PHE A 377 9.86 5.49 0.74
N ALA A 378 8.53 5.36 0.77
CA ALA A 378 7.86 4.08 0.62
C ALA A 378 7.83 3.65 -0.87
N ALA A 379 8.68 2.70 -1.24
CA ALA A 379 8.68 2.10 -2.58
C ALA A 379 7.48 1.16 -2.80
N PRO A 380 7.04 0.92 -4.06
CA PRO A 380 5.92 0.04 -4.36
C PRO A 380 6.15 -1.41 -3.92
N ASN A 381 7.40 -1.90 -3.93
CA ASN A 381 7.78 -3.24 -3.44
C ASN A 381 6.84 -4.35 -3.93
N ILE A 382 6.68 -4.49 -5.25
CA ILE A 382 5.72 -5.43 -5.82
C ILE A 382 6.22 -6.87 -5.62
N GLN A 383 5.43 -7.72 -4.97
CA GLN A 383 5.80 -9.09 -4.59
C GLN A 383 5.19 -10.17 -5.51
N GLY A 384 4.25 -9.81 -6.38
CA GLY A 384 3.59 -10.73 -7.30
C GLY A 384 2.08 -10.56 -7.31
N VAL A 385 1.35 -11.61 -7.67
CA VAL A 385 -0.11 -11.67 -7.65
C VAL A 385 -0.56 -12.81 -6.73
N ASP A 386 -1.52 -12.55 -5.85
CA ASP A 386 -2.05 -13.56 -4.93
C ASP A 386 -3.10 -14.48 -5.58
N ASN A 387 -3.56 -15.51 -4.87
CA ASN A 387 -4.59 -16.42 -5.36
C ASN A 387 -5.98 -15.77 -5.51
N ASN A 388 -6.19 -14.57 -4.95
CA ASN A 388 -7.37 -13.75 -5.18
C ASN A 388 -7.22 -12.84 -6.42
N TRP A 389 -6.16 -13.03 -7.19
CA TRP A 389 -5.81 -12.29 -8.40
C TRP A 389 -5.49 -10.81 -8.14
N GLN A 390 -5.09 -10.48 -6.91
CA GLN A 390 -4.72 -9.13 -6.52
C GLN A 390 -3.21 -8.94 -6.57
N ILE A 391 -2.78 -7.80 -7.11
CA ILE A 391 -1.36 -7.43 -7.11
C ILE A 391 -0.92 -7.10 -5.67
N GLN A 392 0.09 -7.82 -5.19
CA GLN A 392 0.70 -7.59 -3.89
C GLN A 392 1.67 -6.42 -3.98
N VAL A 393 1.25 -5.25 -3.47
CA VAL A 393 2.00 -3.99 -3.51
C VAL A 393 1.91 -3.25 -2.18
N ASN A 394 2.96 -2.52 -1.81
CA ASN A 394 2.98 -1.67 -0.64
C ASN A 394 1.97 -0.52 -0.78
N LYS A 395 0.79 -0.62 -0.15
CA LYS A 395 -0.29 0.39 -0.28
C LYS A 395 0.11 1.81 0.14
N THR A 396 1.17 1.96 0.94
CA THR A 396 1.66 3.27 1.40
C THR A 396 2.33 4.08 0.28
N HIS A 397 2.88 3.45 -0.77
CA HIS A 397 3.71 4.16 -1.74
C HIS A 397 2.96 5.30 -2.48
N ILE A 398 1.71 5.09 -2.92
CA ILE A 398 0.89 6.15 -3.53
C ILE A 398 0.60 7.27 -2.54
N LEU A 399 0.29 6.93 -1.28
CA LEU A 399 0.07 7.94 -0.24
C LEU A 399 1.34 8.78 -0.01
N ASN A 400 2.53 8.15 -0.03
CA ASN A 400 3.81 8.85 0.11
C ASN A 400 4.04 9.81 -1.05
N ILE A 401 3.81 9.38 -2.29
CA ILE A 401 3.92 10.22 -3.48
C ILE A 401 2.98 11.42 -3.38
N ARG A 402 1.71 11.21 -3.05
CA ARG A 402 0.73 12.28 -2.86
C ARG A 402 1.13 13.27 -1.78
N THR A 403 1.63 12.77 -0.65
CA THR A 403 2.09 13.60 0.46
C THR A 403 3.24 14.50 0.02
N TRP A 404 4.23 13.94 -0.69
CA TRP A 404 5.37 14.72 -1.18
C TRP A 404 4.98 15.69 -2.30
N LEU A 405 4.09 15.30 -3.21
CA LEU A 405 3.51 16.18 -4.23
C LEU A 405 2.79 17.37 -3.58
N GLU A 406 1.89 17.12 -2.63
CA GLU A 406 1.14 18.18 -1.96
C GLU A 406 2.06 19.13 -1.17
N LEU A 407 3.19 18.64 -0.62
CA LEU A 407 4.21 19.50 -0.04
C LEU A 407 4.93 20.37 -1.09
N ILE A 408 5.28 19.80 -2.24
CA ILE A 408 5.91 20.53 -3.35
C ILE A 408 4.97 21.61 -3.88
N GLU A 409 3.67 21.31 -3.96
CA GLU A 409 2.62 22.23 -4.43
C GLU A 409 2.45 23.48 -3.54
N LEU A 410 2.91 23.45 -2.28
CA LEU A 410 2.86 24.62 -1.40
C LEU A 410 3.72 25.77 -1.92
N ASP A 411 4.92 25.45 -2.42
CA ASP A 411 5.82 26.38 -3.12
C ASP A 411 6.82 25.55 -3.95
N PRO A 412 6.55 25.31 -5.25
CA PRO A 412 7.41 24.48 -6.09
C PRO A 412 8.85 25.03 -6.18
N LYS A 413 9.01 26.36 -6.14
CA LYS A 413 10.32 27.02 -6.25
C LYS A 413 11.19 26.74 -5.03
N ARG A 414 10.62 26.72 -3.82
CA ARG A 414 11.35 26.36 -2.59
C ARG A 414 11.52 24.86 -2.40
N SER A 415 10.71 24.07 -3.08
CA SER A 415 10.67 22.61 -2.94
C SER A 415 11.56 21.85 -3.92
N THR A 416 12.47 22.53 -4.63
CA THR A 416 13.32 21.92 -5.68
C THR A 416 14.09 20.67 -5.22
N ARG A 417 14.58 20.67 -3.97
CA ARG A 417 15.27 19.51 -3.38
C ARG A 417 14.34 18.33 -3.16
N LEU A 418 13.14 18.57 -2.63
CA LEU A 418 12.12 17.53 -2.43
C LEU A 418 11.61 16.97 -3.76
N LEU A 419 11.39 17.86 -4.74
CA LEU A 419 11.03 17.49 -6.11
C LEU A 419 12.11 16.60 -6.76
N SER A 420 13.38 16.97 -6.62
CA SER A 420 14.51 16.16 -7.11
C SER A 420 14.60 14.81 -6.41
N ALA A 421 14.42 14.76 -5.09
CA ALA A 421 14.40 13.51 -4.33
C ALA A 421 13.25 12.59 -4.78
N LEU A 422 12.06 13.15 -5.04
CA LEU A 422 10.92 12.39 -5.56
C LEU A 422 11.23 11.80 -6.94
N ILE A 423 11.81 12.59 -7.85
CA ILE A 423 12.25 12.11 -9.17
C ILE A 423 13.23 10.93 -9.01
N ILE A 424 14.26 11.09 -8.18
CA ILE A 424 15.26 10.05 -7.93
C ILE A 424 14.61 8.77 -7.41
N HIS A 425 13.71 8.87 -6.41
CA HIS A 425 13.04 7.70 -5.86
C HIS A 425 12.15 6.99 -6.88
N LEU A 426 11.38 7.73 -7.67
CA LEU A 426 10.53 7.17 -8.72
C LEU A 426 11.34 6.55 -9.86
N SER A 427 12.47 7.15 -10.25
CA SER A 427 13.37 6.58 -11.26
C SER A 427 14.06 5.30 -10.78
N LEU A 428 14.39 5.19 -9.49
CA LEU A 428 15.07 4.01 -8.94
C LEU A 428 14.11 2.86 -8.62
N TYR A 429 12.93 3.17 -8.08
CA TYR A 429 12.01 2.15 -7.56
C TYR A 429 10.77 1.93 -8.44
N GLY A 430 10.56 2.77 -9.46
CA GLY A 430 9.37 2.76 -10.28
C GLY A 430 8.12 3.21 -9.53
N VAL A 431 6.97 3.09 -10.20
CA VAL A 431 5.66 3.46 -9.67
C VAL A 431 4.60 2.46 -10.11
N PHE A 432 3.62 2.20 -9.24
CA PHE A 432 2.48 1.36 -9.54
C PHE A 432 1.19 2.13 -9.29
N ILE A 433 0.51 2.57 -10.35
CA ILE A 433 -0.73 3.33 -10.24
C ILE A 433 -1.85 2.52 -10.88
N LYS A 434 -2.95 2.33 -10.15
CA LYS A 434 -4.17 1.76 -10.70
C LYS A 434 -4.96 2.88 -11.38
N ASP A 435 -5.67 2.56 -12.46
CA ASP A 435 -6.57 3.52 -13.11
C ASP A 435 -7.60 4.09 -12.11
N ILE A 436 -8.02 3.26 -11.15
CA ILE A 436 -8.99 3.63 -10.11
C ILE A 436 -8.45 4.58 -9.03
N ASP A 437 -7.14 4.80 -8.98
CA ASP A 437 -6.54 5.77 -8.04
C ASP A 437 -6.87 7.22 -8.44
N LEU A 438 -7.32 7.44 -9.68
CA LEU A 438 -7.66 8.75 -10.23
C LEU A 438 -6.52 9.77 -10.16
N PHE A 439 -5.29 9.27 -10.31
CA PHE A 439 -4.06 10.06 -10.26
C PHE A 439 -3.97 11.23 -11.26
N PRO A 440 -4.69 11.24 -12.41
CA PRO A 440 -4.80 12.46 -13.23
C PRO A 440 -5.23 13.72 -12.45
N ARG A 441 -6.05 13.56 -11.39
CA ARG A 441 -6.43 14.68 -10.51
C ARG A 441 -5.24 15.27 -9.77
N ASP A 442 -4.35 14.41 -9.27
CA ASP A 442 -3.14 14.81 -8.56
C ASP A 442 -2.20 15.59 -9.53
N ILE A 443 -2.08 15.15 -10.79
CA ILE A 443 -1.32 15.86 -11.82
C ILE A 443 -1.93 17.22 -12.14
N THR A 444 -3.24 17.31 -12.35
CA THR A 444 -3.92 18.60 -12.59
C THR A 444 -3.72 19.56 -11.42
N GLN A 445 -3.80 19.08 -10.18
CA GLN A 445 -3.52 19.91 -9.01
C GLN A 445 -2.08 20.42 -9.03
N PHE A 446 -1.10 19.54 -9.27
CA PHE A 446 0.30 19.92 -9.39
C PHE A 446 0.54 20.96 -10.50
N LEU A 447 -0.07 20.80 -11.68
CA LEU A 447 0.05 21.77 -12.79
C LEU A 447 -0.54 23.14 -12.46
N ASN A 448 -1.46 23.24 -11.51
CA ASN A 448 -2.05 24.49 -11.03
C ASN A 448 -1.34 25.09 -9.80
N SER A 449 -0.20 24.52 -9.38
CA SER A 449 0.58 24.99 -8.20
C SER A 449 1.65 26.04 -8.49
N GLY A 450 1.74 26.57 -9.72
CA GLY A 450 2.75 27.55 -10.10
C GLY A 450 4.12 26.94 -10.41
N ILE A 451 4.15 25.91 -11.26
CA ILE A 451 5.35 25.13 -11.60
C ILE A 451 6.36 25.86 -12.51
N SER A 452 6.01 27.03 -13.06
CA SER A 452 6.80 27.76 -14.06
C SER A 452 8.29 27.94 -13.67
N PRO A 453 8.65 28.33 -12.42
CA PRO A 453 10.05 28.47 -11.99
C PRO A 453 10.86 27.16 -11.97
N VAL A 454 10.18 26.02 -11.96
CA VAL A 454 10.78 24.68 -11.85
C VAL A 454 10.31 23.75 -12.97
N PHE A 455 9.88 24.32 -14.09
CA PHE A 455 9.21 23.58 -15.16
C PHE A 455 10.01 22.38 -15.67
N ASN A 456 11.34 22.50 -15.78
CA ASN A 456 12.19 21.38 -16.18
C ASN A 456 12.05 20.17 -15.25
N LEU A 457 12.16 20.39 -13.92
CA LEU A 457 11.99 19.34 -12.92
C LEU A 457 10.54 18.84 -12.88
N ALA A 458 9.56 19.74 -12.99
CA ALA A 458 8.15 19.38 -13.03
C ALA A 458 7.84 18.48 -14.23
N LYS A 459 8.41 18.77 -15.40
CA LYS A 459 8.29 17.96 -16.62
C LYS A 459 8.97 16.60 -16.44
N GLN A 460 10.18 16.55 -15.87
CA GLN A 460 10.87 15.30 -15.58
C GLN A 460 10.09 14.40 -14.60
N LEU A 461 9.56 14.97 -13.53
CA LEU A 461 8.73 14.24 -12.58
C LEU A 461 7.48 13.67 -13.27
N THR A 462 6.78 14.52 -14.01
CA THR A 462 5.49 14.15 -14.61
C THR A 462 5.65 13.08 -15.70
N ARG A 463 6.81 13.00 -16.39
CA ARG A 463 7.15 11.89 -17.30
C ARG A 463 7.18 10.52 -16.62
N LEU A 464 7.46 10.43 -15.32
CA LEU A 464 7.58 9.16 -14.62
C LEU A 464 6.23 8.51 -14.29
N PHE A 465 5.12 9.22 -14.47
CA PHE A 465 3.78 8.71 -14.14
C PHE A 465 3.07 8.13 -15.37
N PRO A 466 2.70 6.84 -15.38
CA PRO A 466 2.00 6.19 -16.48
C PRO A 466 0.48 6.44 -16.40
N VAL A 467 0.07 7.71 -16.44
CA VAL A 467 -1.32 8.12 -16.12
C VAL A 467 -1.98 8.94 -17.22
N TYR A 468 -1.30 9.20 -18.34
CA TYR A 468 -1.75 10.09 -19.42
C TYR A 468 -2.71 9.42 -20.39
N PHE A 469 -3.75 8.83 -19.84
CA PHE A 469 -4.91 8.29 -20.54
C PHE A 469 -6.17 9.02 -20.06
N ASN A 470 -7.13 9.20 -20.96
CA ASN A 470 -8.41 9.79 -20.60
C ASN A 470 -9.43 8.74 -20.17
N ASP A 471 -9.36 7.52 -20.73
CA ASP A 471 -10.29 6.43 -20.44
C ASP A 471 -9.83 5.60 -19.23
N ILE A 472 -10.68 5.50 -18.22
CA ILE A 472 -10.45 4.77 -16.98
C ILE A 472 -10.88 3.31 -17.14
N GLY A 473 -9.97 2.39 -16.88
CA GLY A 473 -10.19 0.95 -17.04
C GLY A 473 -10.09 0.51 -18.50
N ALA A 474 -10.56 -0.72 -18.76
CA ALA A 474 -10.65 -1.26 -20.11
C ALA A 474 -12.04 -0.99 -20.72
N GLU A 475 -12.13 -0.02 -21.62
CA GLU A 475 -13.35 0.27 -22.40
C GLU A 475 -13.01 0.41 -23.91
N GLY A 476 -14.04 0.53 -24.74
CA GLY A 476 -13.91 0.67 -26.20
C GLY A 476 -13.11 -0.45 -26.88
N LYS A 477 -12.22 -0.07 -27.81
CA LYS A 477 -11.41 -1.00 -28.61
C LYS A 477 -10.57 -1.95 -27.75
N LEU A 478 -10.05 -1.48 -26.61
CA LEU A 478 -9.23 -2.28 -25.70
C LEU A 478 -10.06 -3.42 -25.08
N ARG A 479 -11.30 -3.13 -24.67
CA ARG A 479 -12.23 -4.13 -24.13
C ARG A 479 -12.67 -5.13 -25.20
N ASP A 480 -12.96 -4.66 -26.41
CA ASP A 480 -13.43 -5.52 -27.50
C ASP A 480 -12.36 -6.53 -27.91
N ILE A 481 -11.11 -6.08 -28.09
CA ILE A 481 -10.00 -6.93 -28.50
C ILE A 481 -9.64 -7.95 -27.41
N SER A 482 -9.50 -7.49 -26.16
CA SER A 482 -9.19 -8.38 -25.02
C SER A 482 -10.31 -9.39 -24.72
N THR A 483 -11.57 -9.05 -25.01
CA THR A 483 -12.69 -10.00 -24.91
C THR A 483 -12.64 -10.99 -26.07
N ARG A 484 -12.38 -10.51 -27.29
CA ARG A 484 -12.35 -11.35 -28.49
C ARG A 484 -11.23 -12.39 -28.43
N ILE A 485 -10.03 -12.02 -27.99
CA ILE A 485 -8.90 -12.95 -27.88
C ILE A 485 -9.18 -14.10 -26.89
N ASP A 486 -9.84 -13.81 -25.77
CA ASP A 486 -10.29 -14.78 -24.76
C ASP A 486 -11.43 -15.69 -25.31
N GLU A 487 -12.38 -15.11 -26.06
CA GLU A 487 -13.52 -15.85 -26.61
C GLU A 487 -13.18 -16.81 -27.75
N ILE A 488 -12.10 -16.57 -28.51
CA ILE A 488 -11.66 -17.49 -29.57
C ILE A 488 -11.38 -18.89 -29.02
N THR A 489 -10.86 -18.99 -27.79
CA THR A 489 -10.59 -20.27 -27.11
C THR A 489 -11.75 -20.71 -26.22
N GLN A 490 -12.91 -20.05 -26.31
CA GLN A 490 -14.03 -20.21 -25.40
C GLN A 490 -13.64 -20.03 -23.93
N ARG A 491 -12.63 -19.18 -23.64
CA ARG A 491 -12.10 -18.89 -22.31
C ARG A 491 -11.41 -20.07 -21.60
N HIS A 492 -11.01 -21.09 -22.35
CA HIS A 492 -10.28 -22.23 -21.81
C HIS A 492 -8.76 -22.00 -21.75
N ASP A 493 -8.24 -21.00 -22.47
CA ASP A 493 -6.86 -20.54 -22.30
C ASP A 493 -6.75 -19.73 -21.00
N ILE A 494 -6.31 -20.38 -19.93
CA ILE A 494 -6.25 -19.81 -18.58
C ILE A 494 -5.38 -18.54 -18.53
N LEU A 495 -4.27 -18.51 -19.28
CA LEU A 495 -3.35 -17.37 -19.29
C LEU A 495 -3.99 -16.15 -19.96
N ILE A 496 -4.62 -16.34 -21.13
CA ILE A 496 -5.31 -15.25 -21.82
C ILE A 496 -6.56 -14.81 -21.07
N HIS A 497 -7.28 -15.74 -20.45
CA HIS A 497 -8.40 -15.42 -19.58
C HIS A 497 -7.98 -14.53 -18.41
N PHE A 498 -6.88 -14.89 -17.74
CA PHE A 498 -6.30 -14.11 -16.66
C PHE A 498 -5.84 -12.72 -17.14
N LEU A 499 -5.10 -12.64 -18.25
CA LEU A 499 -4.64 -11.38 -18.86
C LEU A 499 -5.81 -10.42 -19.12
N ARG A 500 -6.89 -10.91 -19.72
CA ARG A 500 -8.11 -10.12 -19.94
C ARG A 500 -8.69 -9.62 -18.61
N LYS A 501 -8.81 -10.50 -17.62
CA LYS A 501 -9.41 -10.17 -16.32
C LYS A 501 -8.59 -9.14 -15.56
N GLN A 502 -7.26 -9.27 -15.57
CA GLN A 502 -6.34 -8.26 -15.04
C GLN A 502 -6.53 -6.92 -15.74
N SER A 503 -6.58 -6.92 -17.07
CA SER A 503 -6.83 -5.71 -17.86
C SER A 503 -8.16 -5.02 -17.53
N HIS A 504 -9.21 -5.76 -17.15
CA HIS A 504 -10.57 -5.22 -16.90
C HIS A 504 -10.82 -4.84 -15.44
N VAL A 505 -10.21 -5.55 -14.48
CA VAL A 505 -10.57 -5.50 -13.05
C VAL A 505 -9.51 -4.75 -12.24
N GLU A 506 -8.23 -4.90 -12.58
CA GLU A 506 -7.09 -4.26 -11.89
C GLU A 506 -6.19 -3.52 -12.89
N SER A 507 -6.82 -2.75 -13.79
CA SER A 507 -6.14 -1.95 -14.81
C SER A 507 -5.06 -1.06 -14.17
N SER A 508 -3.82 -1.27 -14.62
CA SER A 508 -2.62 -0.57 -14.15
C SER A 508 -1.51 -0.71 -15.19
N ASN A 509 -0.45 0.07 -15.05
CA ASN A 509 0.71 0.02 -15.94
C ASN A 509 1.41 -1.35 -15.97
N ARG A 510 1.27 -2.18 -14.92
CA ARG A 510 1.85 -3.54 -14.85
C ARG A 510 1.29 -4.49 -15.92
N ILE A 511 0.16 -4.17 -16.54
CA ILE A 511 -0.43 -4.98 -17.60
C ILE A 511 0.48 -5.09 -18.83
N ILE A 512 1.33 -4.10 -19.08
CA ILE A 512 2.31 -4.12 -20.17
C ILE A 512 3.31 -5.25 -19.93
N ASP A 513 3.94 -5.30 -18.76
CA ASP A 513 4.90 -6.35 -18.41
C ASP A 513 4.28 -7.75 -18.49
N LEU A 514 3.01 -7.91 -18.04
CA LEU A 514 2.28 -9.16 -18.19
C LEU A 514 2.05 -9.51 -19.68
N MET A 515 1.69 -8.54 -20.51
CA MET A 515 1.50 -8.74 -21.94
C MET A 515 2.80 -9.14 -22.64
N GLU A 516 3.92 -8.49 -22.30
CA GLU A 516 5.25 -8.83 -22.80
C GLU A 516 5.67 -10.25 -22.37
N ALA A 517 5.42 -10.62 -21.11
CA ALA A 517 5.70 -11.96 -20.62
C ALA A 517 4.85 -13.02 -21.34
N VAL A 518 3.58 -12.72 -21.68
CA VAL A 518 2.71 -13.59 -22.48
C VAL A 518 3.25 -13.75 -23.90
N LEU A 519 3.63 -12.67 -24.58
CA LEU A 519 4.19 -12.70 -25.92
C LEU A 519 5.54 -13.44 -25.97
N TYR A 520 6.39 -13.21 -24.97
CA TYR A 520 7.65 -13.92 -24.81
C TYR A 520 7.42 -15.42 -24.60
N PHE A 521 6.45 -15.79 -23.77
CA PHE A 521 6.07 -17.18 -23.57
C PHE A 521 5.53 -17.81 -24.87
N TRP A 522 4.70 -17.11 -25.63
CA TRP A 522 4.26 -17.58 -26.95
C TRP A 522 5.43 -17.75 -27.93
N GLN A 523 6.47 -16.92 -27.85
CA GLN A 523 7.64 -17.01 -28.73
C GLN A 523 8.61 -18.13 -28.33
N THR A 524 8.69 -18.51 -27.05
CA THR A 524 9.77 -19.35 -26.51
C THR A 524 9.30 -20.65 -25.83
N ARG A 525 8.03 -20.72 -25.41
CA ARG A 525 7.46 -21.70 -24.46
C ARG A 525 8.08 -21.65 -23.06
N ASP A 526 8.92 -20.66 -22.77
CA ASP A 526 9.47 -20.45 -21.45
C ASP A 526 8.51 -19.63 -20.59
N LYS A 527 7.86 -20.29 -19.63
CA LYS A 527 6.92 -19.63 -18.72
C LYS A 527 7.59 -18.90 -17.55
N THR A 528 8.91 -18.95 -17.37
CA THR A 528 9.61 -18.34 -16.21
C THR A 528 9.27 -16.86 -16.01
N ARG A 529 9.19 -16.07 -17.09
CA ARG A 529 8.83 -14.66 -17.04
C ARG A 529 7.39 -14.38 -16.59
N LEU A 530 6.50 -15.37 -16.60
CA LEU A 530 5.12 -15.20 -16.14
C LEU A 530 5.00 -15.24 -14.61
N SER A 531 5.94 -15.89 -13.91
CA SER A 531 5.89 -16.12 -12.46
C SER A 531 5.60 -14.86 -11.62
N PRO A 532 6.24 -13.69 -11.85
CA PRO A 532 5.95 -12.48 -11.07
C PRO A 532 4.60 -11.81 -11.43
N HIS A 533 3.91 -12.24 -12.49
CA HIS A 533 2.71 -11.58 -13.00
C HIS A 533 1.43 -12.42 -12.89
N VAL A 534 1.52 -13.69 -12.51
CA VAL A 534 0.36 -14.58 -12.35
C VAL A 534 0.37 -15.23 -10.97
N PRO A 535 -0.81 -15.59 -10.41
CA PRO A 535 -0.88 -16.37 -9.18
C PRO A 535 -0.14 -17.70 -9.30
N PRO A 536 0.48 -18.23 -8.23
CA PRO A 536 1.15 -19.54 -8.25
C PRO A 536 0.25 -20.66 -8.79
N VAL A 537 -1.03 -20.68 -8.39
CA VAL A 537 -2.01 -21.67 -8.85
C VAL A 537 -2.23 -21.60 -10.37
N ILE A 538 -2.24 -20.39 -10.95
CA ILE A 538 -2.36 -20.22 -12.41
C ILE A 538 -1.05 -20.60 -13.09
N TYR A 539 0.09 -20.20 -12.53
CA TYR A 539 1.42 -20.51 -13.07
C TYR A 539 1.61 -22.02 -13.32
N ASP A 540 1.19 -22.83 -12.36
CA ASP A 540 1.32 -24.28 -12.41
C ASP A 540 0.39 -24.91 -13.46
N GLN A 541 -0.80 -24.33 -13.66
CA GLN A 541 -1.79 -24.76 -14.65
C GLN A 541 -1.46 -24.34 -16.09
N ILE A 542 -0.49 -23.44 -16.29
CA ILE A 542 -0.07 -23.05 -17.65
C ILE A 542 0.77 -24.17 -18.26
N ASP A 543 0.16 -24.85 -19.24
CA ASP A 543 0.82 -25.82 -20.11
C ASP A 543 1.77 -25.12 -21.08
N THR A 544 2.94 -25.73 -21.33
CA THR A 544 3.94 -25.21 -22.28
C THR A 544 3.74 -25.72 -23.72
N GLN A 545 2.81 -26.64 -23.93
CA GLN A 545 2.46 -27.26 -25.20
C GLN A 545 0.95 -27.54 -25.24
N GLY A 546 0.40 -27.86 -26.40
CA GLY A 546 -1.01 -28.18 -26.56
C GLY A 546 -1.78 -27.15 -27.38
N PRO A 547 -3.12 -27.30 -27.45
CA PRO A 547 -3.94 -26.64 -28.45
C PRO A 547 -3.93 -25.11 -28.37
N TYR A 548 -3.63 -24.53 -27.21
CA TYR A 548 -3.59 -23.08 -27.02
C TYR A 548 -2.21 -22.47 -27.25
N ILE A 549 -1.15 -23.29 -27.32
CA ILE A 549 0.25 -22.83 -27.38
C ILE A 549 0.93 -23.22 -28.70
N ASP A 550 0.65 -24.41 -29.24
CA ASP A 550 1.41 -24.94 -30.37
C ASP A 550 1.28 -24.08 -31.64
N GLY A 551 0.08 -23.63 -31.99
CA GLY A 551 -0.15 -22.81 -33.18
C GLY A 551 0.42 -21.40 -33.03
N VAL A 552 0.18 -20.73 -31.91
CA VAL A 552 0.75 -19.39 -31.65
C VAL A 552 2.28 -19.41 -31.61
N PHE A 553 2.89 -20.47 -31.06
CA PHE A 553 4.33 -20.65 -31.08
C PHE A 553 4.90 -20.78 -32.50
N GLN A 554 4.26 -21.57 -33.36
CA GLN A 554 4.67 -21.71 -34.75
C GLN A 554 4.56 -20.38 -35.50
N ILE A 555 3.51 -19.60 -35.26
CA ILE A 555 3.33 -18.27 -35.85
C ILE A 555 4.44 -17.32 -35.38
N MET A 556 4.70 -17.25 -34.06
CA MET A 556 5.75 -16.39 -33.50
C MET A 556 7.15 -16.76 -34.03
N ALA A 557 7.43 -18.06 -34.21
CA ALA A 557 8.69 -18.52 -34.80
C ALA A 557 8.86 -18.07 -36.27
N GLN A 558 7.77 -17.95 -37.04
CA GLN A 558 7.81 -17.41 -38.41
C GLN A 558 7.94 -15.88 -38.42
N LEU A 559 7.27 -15.18 -37.51
CA LEU A 559 7.44 -13.74 -37.33
C LEU A 559 8.88 -13.38 -36.93
N LYS A 560 9.56 -14.26 -36.18
CA LYS A 560 10.99 -14.11 -35.88
C LYS A 560 11.89 -14.08 -37.11
N GLN A 561 11.53 -14.82 -38.18
CA GLN A 561 12.24 -14.76 -39.46
C GLN A 561 11.96 -13.46 -40.24
N LYS A 562 10.92 -12.72 -39.85
CA LYS A 562 10.54 -11.41 -40.40
C LYS A 562 11.10 -10.24 -39.59
N GLY A 563 11.91 -10.50 -38.56
CA GLY A 563 12.57 -9.48 -37.74
C GLY A 563 11.94 -9.23 -36.37
N ILE A 564 10.93 -10.00 -35.95
CA ILE A 564 10.35 -9.93 -34.60
C ILE A 564 11.11 -10.84 -33.64
N HIS A 565 12.21 -10.33 -33.10
CA HIS A 565 13.09 -11.07 -32.18
C HIS A 565 12.66 -10.96 -30.73
N ASP A 566 12.07 -9.84 -30.33
CA ASP A 566 11.54 -9.56 -29.00
C ASP A 566 10.08 -9.08 -29.10
N PRO A 567 9.23 -9.26 -28.07
CA PRO A 567 7.88 -8.69 -28.05
C PRO A 567 7.82 -7.21 -28.45
N ASN A 568 8.80 -6.40 -28.05
CA ASN A 568 8.82 -4.95 -28.32
C ASN A 568 8.93 -4.63 -29.82
N ASP A 569 9.50 -5.52 -30.63
CA ASP A 569 9.59 -5.34 -32.08
C ASP A 569 8.19 -5.27 -32.73
N LEU A 570 7.15 -5.82 -32.09
CA LEU A 570 5.78 -5.72 -32.56
C LEU A 570 5.21 -4.30 -32.48
N LEU A 571 5.74 -3.44 -31.58
CA LEU A 571 5.31 -2.05 -31.48
C LEU A 571 5.77 -1.25 -32.71
N ALA A 572 6.97 -1.54 -33.23
CA ALA A 572 7.56 -0.82 -34.37
C ALA A 572 6.92 -1.18 -35.73
N VAL A 573 6.22 -2.33 -35.83
CA VAL A 573 5.66 -2.80 -37.11
C VAL A 573 4.19 -2.38 -37.26
N SER A 574 3.82 -1.80 -38.40
CA SER A 574 2.43 -1.39 -38.68
C SER A 574 1.43 -2.57 -38.61
N GLU A 575 0.19 -2.30 -38.17
CA GLU A 575 -0.86 -3.33 -38.14
C GLU A 575 -1.08 -3.99 -39.52
N LYS A 576 -0.96 -3.22 -40.60
CA LYS A 576 -1.12 -3.70 -41.99
C LYS A 576 -0.02 -4.69 -42.38
N SER A 577 1.23 -4.43 -42.00
CA SER A 577 2.36 -5.34 -42.26
C SER A 577 2.18 -6.65 -41.50
N ILE A 578 1.79 -6.60 -40.23
CA ILE A 578 1.52 -7.80 -39.41
C ILE A 578 0.43 -8.65 -40.08
N LYS A 579 -0.71 -8.05 -40.45
CA LYS A 579 -1.80 -8.74 -41.17
C LYS A 579 -1.32 -9.40 -42.46
N GLN A 580 -0.51 -8.71 -43.26
CA GLN A 580 0.04 -9.27 -44.50
C GLN A 580 0.97 -10.46 -44.24
N TRP A 581 1.83 -10.40 -43.22
CA TRP A 581 2.71 -11.51 -42.87
C TRP A 581 1.91 -12.70 -42.36
N LEU A 582 0.95 -12.47 -41.46
CA LEU A 582 0.08 -13.51 -40.93
C LEU A 582 -0.73 -14.23 -42.02
N ALA A 583 -1.20 -13.51 -43.04
CA ALA A 583 -1.92 -14.11 -44.18
C ALA A 583 -1.07 -15.06 -45.05
N THR A 584 0.26 -15.00 -44.94
CA THR A 584 1.16 -15.91 -45.69
C THR A 584 1.47 -17.21 -44.94
N ILE A 585 1.13 -17.28 -43.66
CA ILE A 585 1.40 -18.43 -42.80
C ILE A 585 0.42 -19.56 -43.13
N LYS A 586 0.93 -20.77 -43.34
CA LYS A 586 0.14 -21.98 -43.62
C LYS A 586 0.46 -23.08 -42.60
N GLY A 587 -0.50 -23.98 -42.37
CA GLY A 587 -0.32 -25.15 -41.50
C GLY A 587 -0.60 -24.91 -40.02
N VAL A 588 -1.21 -23.76 -39.68
CA VAL A 588 -1.67 -23.42 -38.32
C VAL A 588 -3.18 -23.14 -38.34
N PRO A 589 -3.91 -23.30 -37.22
CA PRO A 589 -5.32 -22.95 -37.14
C PRO A 589 -5.58 -21.46 -37.38
N ASP A 590 -6.62 -21.12 -38.14
CA ASP A 590 -7.03 -19.72 -38.36
C ASP A 590 -7.34 -18.98 -37.05
N SER A 591 -7.82 -19.71 -36.03
CA SER A 591 -8.04 -19.17 -34.69
C SER A 591 -6.75 -18.65 -34.04
N ASP A 592 -5.62 -19.33 -34.24
CA ASP A 592 -4.33 -18.91 -33.67
C ASP A 592 -3.73 -17.73 -34.44
N VAL A 593 -3.93 -17.69 -35.76
CA VAL A 593 -3.59 -16.51 -36.57
C VAL A 593 -4.34 -15.28 -36.06
N GLN A 594 -5.64 -15.42 -35.84
CA GLN A 594 -6.46 -14.34 -35.27
C GLN A 594 -6.02 -13.96 -33.85
N ARG A 595 -5.65 -14.93 -33.00
CA ARG A 595 -5.14 -14.65 -31.64
C ARG A 595 -3.86 -13.83 -31.67
N VAL A 596 -2.88 -14.16 -32.52
CA VAL A 596 -1.62 -13.40 -32.63
C VAL A 596 -1.87 -12.01 -33.19
N GLU A 597 -2.74 -11.87 -34.19
CA GLU A 597 -3.13 -10.56 -34.72
C GLU A 597 -3.74 -9.67 -33.63
N LEU A 598 -4.71 -10.20 -32.88
CA LEU A 598 -5.36 -9.47 -31.79
C LEU A 598 -4.40 -9.18 -30.65
N ALA A 599 -3.48 -10.08 -30.32
CA ALA A 599 -2.45 -9.87 -29.31
C ALA A 599 -1.51 -8.72 -29.69
N ALA A 600 -1.06 -8.65 -30.94
CA ALA A 600 -0.21 -7.55 -31.40
C ALA A 600 -0.94 -6.20 -31.30
N VAL A 601 -2.20 -6.14 -31.73
CA VAL A 601 -3.02 -4.91 -31.60
C VAL A 601 -3.29 -4.59 -30.14
N PHE A 602 -3.58 -5.59 -29.30
CA PHE A 602 -3.82 -5.40 -27.87
C PHE A 602 -2.59 -4.80 -27.17
N TYR A 603 -1.40 -5.34 -27.47
CA TYR A 603 -0.15 -4.85 -26.93
C TYR A 603 0.11 -3.39 -27.32
N LYS A 604 -0.10 -3.01 -28.59
CA LYS A 604 0.01 -1.62 -29.03
C LYS A 604 -0.92 -0.67 -28.28
N ILE A 605 -2.20 -1.03 -28.11
CA ILE A 605 -3.16 -0.16 -27.42
C ILE A 605 -2.83 -0.04 -25.92
N LEU A 606 -2.36 -1.12 -25.29
CA LEU A 606 -1.88 -1.07 -23.90
C LEU A 606 -0.66 -0.15 -23.78
N ASN A 607 0.28 -0.22 -24.73
CA ASN A 607 1.45 0.64 -24.77
C ASN A 607 1.05 2.12 -24.94
N GLU A 608 0.19 2.45 -25.92
CA GLU A 608 -0.30 3.82 -26.14
C GLU A 608 -1.05 4.41 -24.94
N LYS A 609 -1.67 3.55 -24.13
CA LYS A 609 -2.40 3.94 -22.93
C LYS A 609 -1.47 4.38 -21.79
N TYR A 610 -0.42 3.59 -21.50
CA TYR A 610 0.43 3.82 -20.32
C TYR A 610 1.81 4.43 -20.64
N ASN A 611 2.23 4.42 -21.91
CA ASN A 611 3.48 5.01 -22.40
C ASN A 611 3.21 6.14 -23.42
N PHE A 612 4.27 6.81 -23.88
CA PHE A 612 4.18 8.00 -24.75
C PHE A 612 4.39 7.71 -26.24
N ASP A 613 4.60 6.45 -26.63
CA ASP A 613 4.89 6.12 -28.03
C ASP A 613 3.67 6.39 -28.91
N LEU A 614 3.90 7.09 -30.02
CA LEU A 614 2.90 7.33 -31.07
C LEU A 614 2.99 6.23 -32.12
N ILE A 615 2.36 5.09 -31.86
CA ILE A 615 2.41 3.92 -32.74
C ILE A 615 1.49 4.12 -33.96
N GLU A 616 0.27 4.63 -33.78
CA GLU A 616 -0.69 4.87 -34.86
C GLU A 616 -1.18 6.33 -34.88
N GLN A 617 -0.48 7.21 -35.63
CA GLN A 617 -0.73 8.66 -35.69
C GLN A 617 -2.17 9.04 -36.08
N ASP A 618 -2.74 8.36 -37.09
CA ASP A 618 -4.09 8.64 -37.59
C ASP A 618 -5.17 8.28 -36.55
N ALA A 619 -5.00 7.14 -35.86
CA ALA A 619 -5.91 6.70 -34.81
C ALA A 619 -5.86 7.65 -33.61
N PHE A 620 -4.65 8.09 -33.24
CA PHE A 620 -4.45 9.07 -32.18
C PHE A 620 -5.09 10.43 -32.51
N LEU A 621 -4.87 10.97 -33.72
CA LEU A 621 -5.53 12.21 -34.16
C LEU A 621 -7.06 12.10 -34.12
N ALA A 622 -7.62 10.96 -34.52
CA ALA A 622 -9.06 10.73 -34.48
C ALA A 622 -9.62 10.77 -33.05
N GLN A 623 -8.87 10.27 -32.06
CA GLN A 623 -9.23 10.37 -30.65
C GLN A 623 -9.17 11.83 -30.18
N LEU A 624 -8.10 12.57 -30.50
CA LEU A 624 -7.93 13.97 -30.09
C LEU A 624 -9.02 14.92 -30.60
N ARG A 625 -9.63 14.64 -31.77
CA ARG A 625 -10.72 15.45 -32.34
C ARG A 625 -11.97 15.52 -31.45
N THR A 626 -12.11 14.61 -30.49
CA THR A 626 -13.18 14.63 -29.49
C THR A 626 -12.88 15.55 -28.30
N GLY A 627 -11.61 15.97 -28.15
CA GLY A 627 -11.13 16.86 -27.10
C GLY A 627 -11.21 18.35 -27.46
N ALA A 628 -11.06 19.21 -26.44
CA ALA A 628 -11.10 20.67 -26.59
C ALA A 628 -9.70 21.29 -26.78
N LEU A 629 -8.76 20.53 -27.33
CA LEU A 629 -7.34 20.91 -27.43
C LEU A 629 -7.11 22.11 -28.36
N PRO A 630 -6.12 22.96 -28.06
CA PRO A 630 -5.87 24.17 -28.84
C PRO A 630 -5.36 23.84 -30.25
N ASP A 631 -5.92 24.52 -31.26
CA ASP A 631 -5.44 24.57 -32.65
C ASP A 631 -5.03 23.21 -33.28
N LEU A 632 -5.80 22.14 -33.06
CA LEU A 632 -5.52 20.79 -33.61
C LEU A 632 -5.22 20.77 -35.11
N ASN A 633 -5.84 21.65 -35.90
CA ASN A 633 -5.56 21.79 -37.33
C ASN A 633 -4.07 22.02 -37.64
N ARG A 634 -3.32 22.70 -36.77
CA ARG A 634 -1.88 22.91 -36.95
C ARG A 634 -1.08 21.63 -36.72
N LEU A 635 -1.48 20.80 -35.76
CA LEU A 635 -0.87 19.50 -35.53
C LEU A 635 -1.11 18.57 -36.73
N GLU A 636 -2.33 18.57 -37.28
CA GLU A 636 -2.65 17.80 -38.50
C GLU A 636 -1.80 18.26 -39.69
N GLN A 637 -1.62 19.57 -39.87
CA GLN A 637 -0.73 20.11 -40.90
C GLN A 637 0.73 19.71 -40.68
N ALA A 638 1.19 19.68 -39.42
CA ALA A 638 2.55 19.26 -39.09
C ALA A 638 2.78 17.77 -39.44
N PHE A 639 1.86 16.87 -39.07
CA PHE A 639 1.97 15.46 -39.42
C PHE A 639 1.90 15.20 -40.93
N ALA A 640 1.15 16.01 -41.68
CA ALA A 640 1.07 15.91 -43.13
C ALA A 640 2.27 16.52 -43.89
N GLU A 641 3.15 17.28 -43.23
CA GLU A 641 4.27 17.98 -43.88
C GLU A 641 5.37 16.98 -44.30
N PRO A 642 5.73 16.87 -45.59
CA PRO A 642 6.73 15.91 -46.05
C PRO A 642 8.18 16.30 -45.73
N ASP A 643 8.50 17.59 -45.63
CA ASP A 643 9.87 18.03 -45.32
C ASP A 643 10.16 17.87 -43.81
N LEU A 644 11.15 17.04 -43.46
CA LEU A 644 11.47 16.69 -42.08
C LEU A 644 11.82 17.91 -41.22
N HIS A 645 12.61 18.84 -41.76
CA HIS A 645 13.03 20.03 -41.03
C HIS A 645 11.84 20.97 -40.77
N LYS A 646 10.98 21.19 -41.78
CA LYS A 646 9.76 21.99 -41.64
C LYS A 646 8.73 21.32 -40.73
N ARG A 647 8.59 19.99 -40.81
CA ARG A 647 7.77 19.19 -39.89
C ARG A 647 8.22 19.39 -38.45
N LEU A 648 9.52 19.22 -38.16
CA LEU A 648 10.09 19.47 -36.84
C LEU A 648 9.79 20.90 -36.35
N PHE A 649 10.02 21.90 -37.20
CA PHE A 649 9.71 23.28 -36.87
C PHE A 649 8.24 23.48 -36.47
N MET A 650 7.31 22.90 -37.23
CA MET A 650 5.86 22.99 -36.96
C MET A 650 5.44 22.24 -35.70
N LEU A 651 6.03 21.07 -35.44
CA LEU A 651 5.80 20.31 -34.21
C LEU A 651 6.29 21.08 -32.98
N LEU A 652 7.50 21.65 -33.03
CA LEU A 652 8.03 22.50 -31.95
C LEU A 652 7.16 23.75 -31.73
N GLU A 653 6.69 24.41 -32.80
CA GLU A 653 5.75 25.55 -32.69
C GLU A 653 4.43 25.14 -32.03
N TYR A 654 3.92 23.94 -32.33
CA TYR A 654 2.72 23.43 -31.67
C TYR A 654 2.97 23.10 -30.19
N MET A 655 4.11 22.50 -29.85
CA MET A 655 4.51 22.26 -28.46
C MET A 655 4.65 23.55 -27.66
N GLU A 656 5.12 24.64 -28.26
CA GLU A 656 5.18 25.97 -27.60
C GLU A 656 3.79 26.45 -27.19
N LYS A 657 2.76 26.18 -28.01
CA LYS A 657 1.37 26.50 -27.67
C LYS A 657 0.86 25.64 -26.53
N LEU A 658 1.14 24.34 -26.54
CA LEU A 658 0.77 23.45 -25.44
C LEU A 658 1.45 23.87 -24.14
N GLN A 659 2.75 24.18 -24.19
CA GLN A 659 3.51 24.67 -23.03
C GLN A 659 2.92 25.96 -22.47
N ALA A 660 2.51 26.91 -23.33
CA ALA A 660 1.88 28.15 -22.89
C ALA A 660 0.55 27.90 -22.13
N VAL A 661 -0.22 26.88 -22.52
CA VAL A 661 -1.44 26.47 -21.80
C VAL A 661 -1.09 25.78 -20.48
N ILE A 662 -0.11 24.87 -20.47
CA ILE A 662 0.33 24.16 -19.27
C ILE A 662 0.84 25.14 -18.20
N LEU A 663 1.59 26.16 -18.61
CA LEU A 663 2.19 27.17 -17.73
C LEU A 663 1.30 28.38 -17.45
N SER A 664 0.07 28.41 -17.97
CA SER A 664 -0.82 29.55 -17.76
C SER A 664 -1.28 29.63 -16.30
N ASP A 665 -1.59 30.84 -15.83
CA ASP A 665 -2.23 31.04 -14.51
C ASP A 665 -3.73 30.68 -14.53
N GLU A 666 -4.29 30.39 -15.71
CA GLU A 666 -5.69 30.01 -15.87
C GLU A 666 -5.93 28.59 -15.33
N SER A 667 -7.04 28.41 -14.60
CA SER A 667 -7.53 27.10 -14.19
C SER A 667 -8.68 26.70 -15.10
N PHE A 668 -8.66 25.48 -15.61
CA PHE A 668 -9.68 24.96 -16.52
C PHE A 668 -10.66 24.03 -15.80
N GLU A 669 -11.86 23.90 -16.35
CA GLU A 669 -12.89 23.00 -15.81
C GLU A 669 -12.49 21.52 -15.98
N ILE A 670 -12.62 20.76 -14.90
CA ILE A 670 -12.44 19.30 -14.92
C ILE A 670 -13.73 18.65 -15.41
N ARG A 671 -13.67 17.93 -16.53
CA ARG A 671 -14.78 17.12 -17.06
C ARG A 671 -14.54 15.66 -16.71
N GLN A 672 -15.47 15.07 -15.96
CA GLN A 672 -15.28 13.74 -15.40
C GLN A 672 -16.58 12.94 -15.34
N ASP A 673 -16.62 11.83 -16.08
CA ASP A 673 -17.76 10.91 -16.15
C ASP A 673 -17.35 9.54 -15.60
N ILE A 674 -17.39 9.34 -14.27
CA ILE A 674 -16.99 8.08 -13.62
C ILE A 674 -18.17 7.30 -13.06
N TYR A 675 -18.20 6.00 -13.39
CA TYR A 675 -19.23 5.05 -12.97
C TYR A 675 -18.61 3.87 -12.22
N LYS A 676 -19.34 3.34 -11.23
CA LYS A 676 -18.98 2.11 -10.47
C LYS A 676 -19.73 0.90 -11.04
N LYS A 677 -19.05 -0.22 -11.31
CA LYS A 677 -19.70 -1.45 -11.82
C LYS A 677 -20.51 -2.14 -10.71
N ARG A 678 -21.71 -2.66 -11.04
CA ARG A 678 -22.71 -3.22 -10.09
C ARG A 678 -22.48 -4.70 -9.70
N HIS A 679 -21.48 -5.37 -10.24
CA HIS A 679 -21.25 -6.80 -10.00
C HIS A 679 -19.88 -6.98 -9.35
N ILE A 680 -19.90 -7.12 -8.02
CA ILE A 680 -18.75 -7.45 -7.18
C ILE A 680 -18.81 -8.96 -6.98
N THR A 681 -17.96 -9.69 -7.68
CA THR A 681 -17.61 -11.05 -7.29
C THR A 681 -16.17 -10.93 -6.87
N ILE A 682 -15.93 -11.01 -5.55
CA ILE A 682 -14.64 -10.74 -4.88
C ILE A 682 -14.36 -9.22 -4.80
N ASP A 683 -13.91 -8.73 -3.63
CA ASP A 683 -13.82 -7.32 -3.17
C ASP A 683 -12.96 -6.33 -4.00
N ILE A 684 -13.00 -6.37 -5.33
CA ILE A 684 -12.27 -5.44 -6.20
C ILE A 684 -13.24 -4.37 -6.74
N PRO A 685 -13.15 -3.11 -6.28
CA PRO A 685 -13.97 -2.03 -6.79
C PRO A 685 -13.56 -1.68 -8.24
N SER A 686 -14.36 -2.10 -9.22
CA SER A 686 -14.15 -1.75 -10.63
C SER A 686 -14.89 -0.47 -11.00
N MET A 687 -14.14 0.51 -11.52
CA MET A 687 -14.65 1.77 -12.07
C MET A 687 -14.36 1.85 -13.57
N TYR A 688 -15.18 2.61 -14.29
CA TYR A 688 -14.95 2.98 -15.68
C TYR A 688 -15.45 4.39 -15.92
N GLY A 689 -14.91 5.06 -16.94
CA GLY A 689 -15.26 6.45 -17.19
C GLY A 689 -14.19 7.19 -17.97
N SER A 690 -14.31 8.51 -18.00
CA SER A 690 -13.28 9.38 -18.57
C SER A 690 -12.91 10.54 -17.65
N TYR A 691 -11.69 11.04 -17.82
CA TYR A 691 -11.17 12.23 -17.16
C TYR A 691 -10.54 13.16 -18.20
N HIS A 692 -10.94 14.43 -18.19
CA HIS A 692 -10.38 15.47 -19.04
C HIS A 692 -10.18 16.77 -18.26
N GLU A 693 -8.99 17.34 -18.39
CA GLU A 693 -8.66 18.70 -17.97
C GLU A 693 -7.60 19.26 -18.94
N MET A 694 -7.69 20.55 -19.28
CA MET A 694 -6.95 21.13 -20.40
C MET A 694 -5.43 21.04 -20.22
N LYS A 695 -4.89 21.39 -19.04
CA LYS A 695 -3.45 21.35 -18.80
C LYS A 695 -2.94 19.92 -18.79
N PHE A 696 -3.68 19.00 -18.17
CA PHE A 696 -3.37 17.57 -18.18
C PHE A 696 -3.36 16.99 -19.60
N ASP A 697 -4.39 17.26 -20.39
CA ASP A 697 -4.50 16.79 -21.78
C ASP A 697 -3.37 17.38 -22.65
N CYS A 698 -3.05 18.67 -22.49
CA CYS A 698 -1.92 19.31 -23.17
C CYS A 698 -0.58 18.71 -22.78
N LEU A 699 -0.37 18.37 -21.50
CA LEU A 699 0.86 17.75 -21.02
C LEU A 699 1.03 16.34 -21.60
N GLY A 700 -0.01 15.52 -21.54
CA GLY A 700 -0.01 14.17 -22.12
C GLY A 700 0.21 14.16 -23.63
N LEU A 701 -0.33 15.16 -24.35
CA LEU A 701 -0.06 15.35 -25.78
C LEU A 701 1.38 15.83 -26.03
N SER A 702 1.89 16.72 -25.18
CA SER A 702 3.26 17.23 -25.31
C SER A 702 4.29 16.11 -25.26
N PHE A 703 4.14 15.15 -24.34
CA PHE A 703 5.05 13.99 -24.25
C PHE A 703 4.99 13.08 -25.48
N ARG A 704 3.80 12.87 -26.03
CA ARG A 704 3.62 12.07 -27.24
C ARG A 704 4.28 12.72 -28.46
N ILE A 705 4.06 14.02 -28.65
CA ILE A 705 4.71 14.78 -29.73
C ILE A 705 6.22 14.80 -29.53
N GLU A 706 6.69 14.95 -28.29
CA GLU A 706 8.12 14.94 -27.97
C GLU A 706 8.79 13.62 -28.36
N SER A 707 8.15 12.47 -28.10
CA SER A 707 8.65 11.15 -28.54
C SER A 707 8.88 11.13 -30.05
N LEU A 708 7.93 11.65 -30.84
CA LEU A 708 8.07 11.77 -32.30
C LEU A 708 9.18 12.78 -32.71
N VAL A 709 9.25 13.91 -32.03
CA VAL A 709 10.27 14.95 -32.30
C VAL A 709 11.67 14.40 -32.07
N ASN A 710 11.90 13.58 -31.03
CA ASN A 710 13.19 12.94 -30.77
C ASN A 710 13.60 12.03 -31.92
N VAL A 711 12.69 11.17 -32.40
CA VAL A 711 12.94 10.30 -33.57
C VAL A 711 13.27 11.13 -34.82
N HIS A 712 12.55 12.23 -35.05
CA HIS A 712 12.82 13.11 -36.19
C HIS A 712 14.13 13.88 -36.07
N PHE A 713 14.57 14.24 -34.86
CA PHE A 713 15.91 14.81 -34.65
C PHE A 713 17.01 13.79 -34.96
N GLU A 714 16.86 12.54 -34.54
CA GLU A 714 17.81 11.46 -34.85
C GLU A 714 17.92 11.27 -36.37
N GLU A 715 16.79 11.14 -37.07
CA GLU A 715 16.74 11.02 -38.53
C GLU A 715 17.38 12.23 -39.22
N LEU A 716 17.15 13.45 -38.72
CA LEU A 716 17.73 14.66 -39.30
C LEU A 716 19.25 14.69 -39.14
N ILE A 717 19.79 14.21 -38.01
CA ILE A 717 21.23 14.14 -37.75
C ILE A 717 21.90 13.07 -38.64
N GLU A 718 21.30 11.89 -38.76
CA GLU A 718 21.83 10.80 -39.60
C GLU A 718 21.94 11.19 -41.08
N ASN A 719 21.05 12.07 -41.55
CA ASN A 719 21.05 12.58 -42.92
C ASN A 719 22.14 13.63 -43.21
N ILE A 720 22.86 14.13 -42.20
CA ILE A 720 23.93 15.12 -42.41
C ILE A 720 25.24 14.40 -42.75
N ASP A 721 25.69 14.54 -44.00
CA ASP A 721 27.01 14.08 -44.41
C ASP A 721 28.12 15.01 -43.89
N LEU A 722 28.79 14.57 -42.82
CA LEU A 722 29.93 15.26 -42.22
C LEU A 722 31.28 14.92 -42.90
N SER A 723 31.30 14.04 -43.91
CA SER A 723 32.53 13.69 -44.63
C SER A 723 33.05 14.82 -45.51
N LEU A 724 32.15 15.70 -45.98
CA LEU A 724 32.48 16.88 -46.79
C LEU A 724 31.78 18.13 -46.24
N ILE A 725 32.54 18.99 -45.56
CA ILE A 725 32.02 20.23 -44.98
C ILE A 725 31.97 21.33 -46.04
N THR A 726 30.76 21.69 -46.47
CA THR A 726 30.50 22.78 -47.43
C THR A 726 29.74 23.94 -46.78
N LYS A 727 29.59 25.07 -47.48
CA LYS A 727 28.71 26.17 -47.04
C LYS A 727 27.26 25.71 -46.83
N ALA A 728 26.78 24.76 -47.64
CA ALA A 728 25.45 24.18 -47.48
C ALA A 728 25.35 23.34 -46.19
N THR A 729 26.39 22.56 -45.89
CA THR A 729 26.50 21.80 -44.63
C THR A 729 26.47 22.73 -43.41
N PHE A 730 27.17 23.87 -43.46
CA PHE A 730 27.10 24.88 -42.38
C PHE A 730 25.69 25.45 -42.19
N HIS A 731 24.96 25.75 -43.27
CA HIS A 731 23.57 26.20 -43.15
C HIS A 731 22.65 25.13 -42.57
N GLN A 732 22.85 23.86 -42.92
CA GLN A 732 22.10 22.73 -42.35
C GLN A 732 22.36 22.60 -40.84
N ILE A 733 23.63 22.59 -40.43
CA ILE A 733 24.03 22.54 -39.01
C ILE A 733 23.44 23.73 -38.25
N TYR A 734 23.57 24.94 -38.78
CA TYR A 734 23.02 26.14 -38.14
C TYR A 734 21.49 26.04 -37.95
N SER A 735 20.77 25.58 -38.97
CA SER A 735 19.32 25.41 -38.90
C SER A 735 18.92 24.35 -37.87
N LEU A 736 19.66 23.24 -37.81
CA LEU A 736 19.50 22.20 -36.79
C LEU A 736 19.74 22.74 -35.37
N LEU A 737 20.82 23.51 -35.15
CA LEU A 737 21.11 24.10 -33.84
C LEU A 737 20.01 25.06 -33.38
N ARG A 738 19.35 25.77 -34.29
CA ARG A 738 18.17 26.59 -33.96
C ARG A 738 16.95 25.75 -33.55
N LEU A 739 16.75 24.58 -34.16
CA LEU A 739 15.70 23.65 -33.72
C LEU A 739 16.03 23.10 -32.32
N PHE A 740 17.29 22.76 -32.05
CA PHE A 740 17.75 22.35 -30.71
C PHE A 740 17.56 23.44 -29.66
N ASP A 741 17.86 24.69 -29.97
CA ASP A 741 17.62 25.82 -29.05
C ASP A 741 16.14 25.88 -28.62
N ARG A 742 15.22 25.76 -29.59
CA ARG A 742 13.78 25.74 -29.30
C ARG A 742 13.37 24.52 -28.48
N ALA A 743 13.89 23.34 -28.83
CA ALA A 743 13.60 22.11 -28.08
C ALA A 743 14.08 22.18 -26.62
N LEU A 744 15.30 22.69 -26.38
CA LEU A 744 15.84 22.88 -25.04
C LEU A 744 14.99 23.87 -24.23
N LYS A 745 14.54 24.97 -24.83
CA LYS A 745 13.63 25.93 -24.20
C LYS A 745 12.28 25.31 -23.84
N LEU A 746 11.74 24.45 -24.71
CA LEU A 746 10.52 23.67 -24.45
C LEU A 746 10.70 22.65 -23.30
N ASP A 747 11.94 22.24 -23.02
CA ASP A 747 12.29 21.44 -21.84
C ASP A 747 12.55 22.30 -20.59
N GLY A 748 12.44 23.62 -20.68
CA GLY A 748 12.77 24.55 -19.59
C GLY A 748 14.27 24.77 -19.38
N ILE A 749 15.09 24.41 -20.37
CA ILE A 749 16.55 24.60 -20.37
C ILE A 749 16.87 25.81 -21.24
N SER A 750 17.47 26.85 -20.67
CA SER A 750 17.93 28.03 -21.41
C SER A 750 19.42 28.26 -21.20
N SER A 751 20.13 28.59 -22.27
CA SER A 751 21.57 28.89 -22.24
C SER A 751 21.85 30.18 -22.99
N LYS A 752 22.11 31.24 -22.23
CA LYS A 752 22.49 32.55 -22.80
C LYS A 752 23.75 32.48 -23.66
N GLU A 753 24.66 31.56 -23.33
CA GLU A 753 25.87 31.35 -24.13
C GLU A 753 25.53 30.72 -25.48
N PHE A 754 24.62 29.74 -25.51
CA PHE A 754 24.20 29.10 -26.76
C PHE A 754 23.47 30.09 -27.67
N GLU A 755 22.57 30.89 -27.12
CA GLU A 755 21.87 31.96 -27.84
C GLU A 755 22.86 32.97 -28.44
N ARG A 756 23.85 33.43 -27.66
CA ARG A 756 24.86 34.38 -28.13
C ARG A 756 25.73 33.83 -29.25
N GLN A 757 26.03 32.54 -29.26
CA GLN A 757 26.85 31.91 -30.31
C GLN A 757 26.05 31.60 -31.58
N LEU A 758 24.71 31.63 -31.50
CA LEU A 758 23.81 31.47 -32.63
C LEU A 758 23.52 32.80 -33.35
N GLU A 759 23.59 33.94 -32.64
CA GLU A 759 23.52 35.30 -33.21
C GLU A 759 24.82 35.70 -33.92
#